data_AF-E1WQE1-F1
#
_entry.id   AF-E1WQE1-F1
#
_cell.length_a   1.000
_cell.length_b   1.000
_cell.length_c   1.000
_cell.angle_alpha   90.00
_cell.angle_beta   90.00
_cell.angle_gamma   90.00
#
_symmetry.space_group_name_H-M   'P 1'
#
loop_
_entity.id
_entity.type
_entity.pdbx_description
1 polymer ?
#
loop_
_entity_poly.entity_id
_entity_poly.type
_entity_poly.pdbx_seq_one_letter_code
_entity_poly.pdbx_strand_id
1 'polypeptide(L)'
;MRQIFALLTLVYSLNCGAEGIKYHINDMFSISVSDKMEMRKEDDAYTKWMNDALECSSEDKIVFQQKGLADFDQTARAHYARIIIKTEVDEECGFPAFNDADIPEDVISELENACTGELASGQSFLTAPKGKVEEIGNGVRIKIDYRRSGTLGAVNVQVIYIFNYRYAAKIIASYRESEASIWQTIIEQAINSIEWDESFIAESVNDVASQKEPKFVAEVKSDDSNEIILGLLAGAFLMACAFLTYRLYQTKQAERQENEHKKYIEDAIKKAVLLATNNEFDKAESFYEKRCCEREAEQLGHVEKLEKQVPQIVESMAVETKKVIDEYTQSVSDGDGVQIESAKKETNSILKRKQPIRIDNESRPELKVINDEYQHGIIPEQKILQTNYPVPNVKQQKGYYCFALFPKTETTVFPYRRRRVEKRGYTETGFEKKLIAGLTDFMNYKVLGDVSILPVDGVHPYEPDIAIIEKENHLGIRIDIEIDEPYTGYEQKAIHHIGCGDEYRDANLCNLGWIVIRFSEKQVYTEAEKCIGYIKHILSLIDNTLSYSNIVSPQADKRWTSTEAVIMAAKGYRESYLHHQFNKPEDSDNAKLTTADIKQTELEKEAAKQVQTVALPQNKILNIDDSVTEYSLDNRLGFEPKEHIYILDGVIRLKAVSDVVAHFFCPFNILEQSKRYANKYGMSQSEVIEMWDAKGVESRNVGTFLHEQIENQLKGKRVLFDYPFEYDGEIVNYKKTVSIKKEFDYFLDFMRDSGVKPFRSEWRIFDERNKIAGTIDLICRNGSQFDIYDWKRSTKASPNEIVWQHGMNGLEHVPDISFYKYALQQNLYKYILENNYGVKINKMYLVVLHPEYGRYVKYEVPRIDKEISIILNSL
;
A
#
# COMPACT_ATOMS: atom_id res chain seq x y z
N MET A 1 -13.55 -61.59 -11.06
CA MET A 1 -14.31 -62.64 -10.35
C MET A 1 -15.46 -61.94 -9.62
N ARG A 2 -16.62 -61.85 -10.27
CA ARG A 2 -17.86 -62.62 -9.97
C ARG A 2 -18.47 -62.27 -8.61
N GLN A 3 -19.60 -61.56 -8.73
CA GLN A 3 -20.60 -61.19 -7.73
C GLN A 3 -21.18 -62.39 -6.96
N ILE A 4 -21.96 -62.03 -5.92
CA ILE A 4 -22.92 -62.79 -5.07
C ILE A 4 -22.44 -62.68 -3.60
N PHE A 5 -23.09 -62.04 -2.62
CA PHE A 5 -24.51 -61.87 -2.30
C PHE A 5 -24.77 -60.55 -1.55
N ALA A 6 -25.86 -59.87 -1.89
CA ALA A 6 -26.61 -58.98 -1.01
C ALA A 6 -27.81 -59.76 -0.43
N LEU A 7 -28.15 -59.59 0.85
CA LEU A 7 -29.52 -59.64 1.44
C LEU A 7 -29.40 -59.36 2.97
N LEU A 8 -29.82 -58.21 3.54
CA LEU A 8 -31.15 -57.63 3.86
C LEU A 8 -31.98 -58.35 4.94
N THR A 9 -32.17 -57.66 6.09
CA THR A 9 -33.42 -57.35 6.87
C THR A 9 -32.99 -56.86 8.26
N LEU A 10 -33.03 -55.58 8.66
CA LEU A 10 -34.14 -54.63 8.91
C LEU A 10 -35.18 -55.08 9.97
N VAL A 11 -35.11 -54.51 11.18
CA VAL A 11 -36.23 -54.13 12.08
C VAL A 11 -35.71 -52.94 12.93
N TYR A 12 -35.93 -51.68 12.55
CA TYR A 12 -37.06 -50.81 12.93
C TYR A 12 -37.45 -50.78 14.42
N SER A 13 -37.01 -49.74 15.10
CA SER A 13 -37.84 -48.91 15.97
C SER A 13 -37.67 -47.47 15.47
N LEU A 14 -38.50 -47.03 14.52
CA LEU A 14 -39.70 -46.22 14.76
C LEU A 14 -39.38 -44.85 15.39
N ASN A 15 -39.63 -43.83 14.54
CA ASN A 15 -39.75 -42.38 14.76
C ASN A 15 -38.49 -41.50 14.73
N CYS A 16 -38.51 -40.63 13.70
CA CYS A 16 -38.09 -39.21 13.68
C CYS A 16 -36.75 -38.86 13.02
N GLY A 17 -36.81 -38.11 11.89
CA GLY A 17 -35.80 -37.17 11.41
C GLY A 17 -34.55 -37.73 10.70
N ALA A 18 -34.41 -37.49 9.40
CA ALA A 18 -33.11 -37.56 8.75
C ALA A 18 -32.27 -36.36 9.21
N GLU A 19 -31.38 -36.56 10.20
CA GLU A 19 -30.51 -35.50 10.70
C GLU A 19 -29.37 -35.25 9.69
N GLY A 20 -29.24 -34.01 9.22
CA GLY A 20 -28.14 -33.56 8.37
C GLY A 20 -26.80 -33.61 9.12
N ILE A 21 -25.69 -33.53 8.38
CA ILE A 21 -24.34 -33.44 8.96
C ILE A 21 -24.17 -32.04 9.55
N LYS A 22 -23.90 -31.94 10.86
CA LYS A 22 -23.66 -30.67 11.56
C LYS A 22 -22.22 -30.20 11.32
N TYR A 23 -22.08 -28.97 10.82
CA TYR A 23 -20.80 -28.29 10.60
C TYR A 23 -20.66 -27.14 11.58
N HIS A 24 -19.50 -26.99 12.21
CA HIS A 24 -19.15 -25.79 12.98
C HIS A 24 -18.32 -24.87 12.08
N ILE A 25 -18.76 -23.63 11.92
CA ILE A 25 -18.14 -22.63 11.04
C ILE A 25 -17.30 -21.67 11.89
N ASN A 26 -15.97 -21.78 11.79
CA ASN A 26 -15.01 -20.92 12.51
C ASN A 26 -15.26 -20.86 14.04
N ASP A 27 -15.80 -21.94 14.62
CA ASP A 27 -16.30 -21.99 16.01
C ASP A 27 -17.37 -20.92 16.37
N MET A 28 -17.86 -20.13 15.40
CA MET A 28 -18.82 -19.04 15.63
C MET A 28 -20.25 -19.55 15.73
N PHE A 29 -20.67 -20.36 14.76
CA PHE A 29 -22.02 -20.89 14.67
C PHE A 29 -22.00 -22.25 13.99
N SER A 30 -23.10 -22.99 14.11
CA SER A 30 -23.26 -24.30 13.49
C SER A 30 -24.38 -24.32 12.45
N ILE A 31 -24.27 -25.21 11.46
CA ILE A 31 -25.30 -25.47 10.45
C ILE A 31 -25.33 -26.96 10.08
N SER A 32 -26.52 -27.55 10.02
CA SER A 32 -26.73 -28.94 9.61
C SER A 32 -27.12 -29.02 8.14
N VAL A 33 -26.30 -29.67 7.31
CA VAL A 33 -26.53 -29.79 5.86
C VAL A 33 -26.82 -31.24 5.47
N SER A 34 -27.85 -31.47 4.64
CA SER A 34 -28.23 -32.80 4.17
C SER A 34 -27.11 -33.48 3.38
N ASP A 35 -27.04 -34.81 3.50
CA ASP A 35 -26.20 -35.72 2.72
C ASP A 35 -26.45 -35.71 1.20
N LYS A 36 -27.49 -35.01 0.73
CA LYS A 36 -27.75 -34.71 -0.69
C LYS A 36 -26.93 -33.53 -1.22
N MET A 37 -26.28 -32.79 -0.33
CA MET A 37 -25.31 -31.75 -0.66
C MET A 37 -23.90 -32.19 -0.24
N GLU A 38 -22.90 -31.60 -0.86
CA GLU A 38 -21.48 -31.80 -0.57
C GLU A 38 -20.79 -30.44 -0.41
N MET A 39 -19.80 -30.36 0.48
CA MET A 39 -18.94 -29.18 0.60
C MET A 39 -17.92 -29.17 -0.54
N ARG A 40 -17.79 -28.03 -1.21
CA ARG A 40 -16.83 -27.81 -2.31
C ARG A 40 -15.39 -27.87 -1.78
N LYS A 41 -14.48 -28.49 -2.54
CA LYS A 41 -13.05 -28.57 -2.18
C LYS A 41 -12.20 -27.82 -3.21
N GLU A 42 -11.11 -27.20 -2.79
CA GLU A 42 -10.24 -26.41 -3.68
C GLU A 42 -9.61 -27.25 -4.80
N ASP A 43 -9.41 -28.55 -4.58
CA ASP A 43 -8.73 -29.44 -5.50
C ASP A 43 -9.65 -30.35 -6.33
N ASP A 44 -10.98 -30.25 -6.15
CA ASP A 44 -11.93 -31.07 -6.90
C ASP A 44 -12.01 -30.66 -8.38
N ALA A 45 -12.37 -31.63 -9.22
CA ALA A 45 -12.23 -31.52 -10.67
C ALA A 45 -13.20 -30.46 -11.25
N TYR A 46 -14.38 -30.32 -10.66
CA TYR A 46 -15.38 -29.33 -11.07
C TYR A 46 -15.00 -27.91 -10.65
N THR A 47 -14.41 -27.74 -9.46
CA THR A 47 -13.87 -26.46 -8.99
C THR A 47 -12.72 -25.98 -9.88
N LYS A 48 -11.81 -26.87 -10.29
CA LYS A 48 -10.75 -26.56 -11.26
C LYS A 48 -11.30 -26.09 -12.61
N TRP A 49 -12.27 -26.82 -13.18
CA TRP A 49 -12.92 -26.39 -14.43
C TRP A 49 -13.65 -25.06 -14.31
N MET A 50 -14.32 -24.79 -13.19
CA MET A 50 -14.99 -23.51 -12.97
C MET A 50 -13.99 -22.35 -12.89
N ASN A 51 -12.86 -22.54 -12.19
CA ASN A 51 -11.81 -21.53 -12.06
C ASN A 51 -11.12 -21.26 -13.41
N ASP A 52 -10.86 -22.32 -14.19
CA ASP A 52 -10.25 -22.23 -15.52
C ASP A 52 -11.19 -21.64 -16.58
N ALA A 53 -12.51 -21.86 -16.45
CA ALA A 53 -13.51 -21.41 -17.42
C ALA A 53 -14.16 -20.06 -17.11
N LEU A 54 -14.14 -19.60 -15.84
CA LEU A 54 -14.89 -18.42 -15.37
C LEU A 54 -14.06 -17.42 -14.53
N GLU A 55 -12.74 -17.60 -14.38
CA GLU A 55 -11.83 -16.67 -13.68
C GLU A 55 -12.33 -16.23 -12.27
N CYS A 56 -12.95 -17.12 -11.50
CA CYS A 56 -13.42 -16.83 -10.14
C CYS A 56 -12.46 -17.37 -9.07
N SER A 57 -11.84 -16.51 -8.25
CA SER A 57 -11.09 -16.95 -7.05
C SER A 57 -12.04 -17.25 -5.88
N SER A 58 -11.72 -18.29 -5.10
CA SER A 58 -12.58 -18.84 -4.04
C SER A 58 -12.10 -18.58 -2.61
N GLU A 59 -11.08 -17.75 -2.41
CA GLU A 59 -10.25 -17.80 -1.19
C GLU A 59 -10.98 -17.49 0.14
N ASP A 60 -12.16 -16.85 0.11
CA ASP A 60 -12.87 -16.43 1.35
C ASP A 60 -14.31 -16.98 1.53
N LYS A 61 -14.72 -18.07 0.86
CA LYS A 61 -16.14 -18.54 0.89
C LYS A 61 -16.30 -20.05 1.05
N ILE A 62 -17.11 -20.49 2.01
CA ILE A 62 -17.55 -21.89 2.13
C ILE A 62 -18.76 -22.11 1.24
N VAL A 63 -18.72 -23.17 0.40
CA VAL A 63 -19.80 -23.46 -0.56
C VAL A 63 -20.25 -24.91 -0.42
N PHE A 64 -21.54 -25.11 -0.14
CA PHE A 64 -22.22 -26.39 -0.31
C PHE A 64 -22.96 -26.43 -1.65
N GLN A 65 -22.81 -27.54 -2.34
CA GLN A 65 -23.35 -27.80 -3.66
C GLN A 65 -24.04 -29.16 -3.72
N GLN A 66 -24.75 -29.48 -4.79
CA GLN A 66 -25.39 -30.79 -4.93
C GLN A 66 -24.34 -31.89 -5.02
N LYS A 67 -24.59 -32.99 -4.34
CA LYS A 67 -23.70 -34.14 -4.29
C LYS A 67 -23.45 -34.73 -5.69
N GLY A 68 -22.18 -35.05 -5.97
CA GLY A 68 -21.72 -35.59 -7.24
C GLY A 68 -21.21 -34.53 -8.23
N LEU A 69 -21.31 -33.23 -7.92
CA LEU A 69 -20.74 -32.19 -8.77
C LEU A 69 -19.21 -32.23 -8.78
N ALA A 70 -18.56 -32.50 -7.65
CA ALA A 70 -17.10 -32.65 -7.54
C ALA A 70 -16.54 -33.72 -8.49
N ASP A 71 -17.35 -34.72 -8.83
CA ASP A 71 -17.02 -35.84 -9.72
C ASP A 71 -17.53 -35.64 -11.17
N PHE A 72 -17.99 -34.42 -11.52
CA PHE A 72 -18.60 -34.09 -12.81
C PHE A 72 -19.85 -34.91 -13.17
N ASP A 73 -20.60 -35.40 -12.19
CA ASP A 73 -21.81 -36.18 -12.47
C ASP A 73 -22.83 -35.38 -13.30
N GLN A 74 -23.29 -35.98 -14.40
CA GLN A 74 -24.17 -35.33 -15.36
C GLN A 74 -25.57 -35.06 -14.78
N THR A 75 -26.04 -35.91 -13.86
CA THR A 75 -27.33 -35.74 -13.17
C THR A 75 -27.24 -34.59 -12.18
N ALA A 76 -26.14 -34.49 -11.42
CA ALA A 76 -25.90 -33.39 -10.49
C ALA A 76 -25.82 -32.02 -11.22
N ARG A 77 -25.21 -31.98 -12.41
CA ARG A 77 -25.15 -30.78 -13.28
C ARG A 77 -26.49 -30.33 -13.84
N ALA A 78 -27.48 -31.22 -13.94
CA ALA A 78 -28.81 -30.87 -14.41
C ALA A 78 -29.62 -30.11 -13.36
N HIS A 79 -29.29 -30.29 -12.07
CA HIS A 79 -29.95 -29.64 -10.96
C HIS A 79 -29.27 -28.33 -10.54
N TYR A 80 -29.94 -27.47 -9.77
CA TYR A 80 -29.35 -26.27 -9.17
C TYR A 80 -29.77 -26.04 -7.71
N ALA A 81 -28.80 -26.16 -6.79
CA ALA A 81 -28.88 -25.73 -5.40
C ALA A 81 -27.49 -25.33 -4.84
N ARG A 82 -27.44 -24.30 -4.01
CA ARG A 82 -26.23 -23.77 -3.37
C ARG A 82 -26.53 -23.23 -1.97
N ILE A 83 -25.60 -23.44 -1.04
CA ILE A 83 -25.48 -22.66 0.20
C ILE A 83 -24.07 -22.06 0.20
N ILE A 84 -23.96 -20.75 0.27
CA ILE A 84 -22.69 -20.02 0.30
C ILE A 84 -22.61 -19.30 1.64
N ILE A 85 -21.53 -19.47 2.37
CA ILE A 85 -21.30 -18.83 3.67
C ILE A 85 -20.11 -17.90 3.53
N LYS A 86 -20.31 -16.64 3.91
CA LYS A 86 -19.28 -15.61 4.05
C LYS A 86 -19.28 -15.16 5.52
N THR A 87 -18.16 -15.24 6.20
CA THR A 87 -18.00 -14.71 7.57
C THR A 87 -17.21 -13.43 7.50
N GLU A 88 -17.69 -12.38 8.17
CA GLU A 88 -17.03 -11.08 8.26
C GLU A 88 -16.85 -10.74 9.75
N VAL A 89 -15.68 -10.23 10.10
CA VAL A 89 -15.47 -9.59 11.40
C VAL A 89 -15.81 -8.13 11.20
N ASP A 90 -16.93 -7.69 11.76
CA ASP A 90 -17.33 -6.28 11.75
C ASP A 90 -17.11 -5.75 13.16
N GLU A 91 -15.95 -5.11 13.36
CA GLU A 91 -15.57 -4.50 14.64
C GLU A 91 -16.51 -3.33 15.04
N GLU A 92 -17.39 -2.88 14.14
CA GLU A 92 -18.40 -1.86 14.39
C GLU A 92 -19.83 -2.40 14.58
N CYS A 93 -20.02 -3.73 14.60
CA CYS A 93 -21.35 -4.35 14.66
C CYS A 93 -22.00 -4.15 16.03
N GLY A 94 -22.79 -3.09 16.17
CA GLY A 94 -23.44 -2.70 17.44
C GLY A 94 -24.69 -3.50 17.82
N PHE A 95 -25.04 -4.57 17.12
CA PHE A 95 -26.33 -5.24 17.30
C PHE A 95 -26.23 -6.49 18.21
N PRO A 96 -27.08 -6.59 19.25
CA PRO A 96 -27.06 -7.71 20.18
C PRO A 96 -27.54 -9.00 19.53
N ALA A 97 -27.07 -10.13 20.05
CA ALA A 97 -27.51 -11.44 19.59
C ALA A 97 -28.96 -11.79 19.99
N PHE A 98 -29.62 -11.06 20.90
CA PHE A 98 -30.75 -11.62 21.66
C PHE A 98 -32.12 -10.94 21.52
N ASN A 99 -32.31 -9.90 20.69
CA ASN A 99 -33.63 -9.26 20.62
C ASN A 99 -33.97 -8.58 19.29
N ASP A 100 -35.14 -8.91 18.74
CA ASP A 100 -35.68 -8.32 17.51
C ASP A 100 -35.95 -6.81 17.65
N ALA A 101 -36.17 -6.34 18.88
CA ALA A 101 -36.51 -4.95 19.19
C ALA A 101 -35.37 -3.94 18.92
N ASP A 102 -34.14 -4.42 18.71
CA ASP A 102 -32.94 -3.60 18.57
C ASP A 102 -32.44 -3.47 17.12
N ILE A 103 -33.16 -4.01 16.13
CA ILE A 103 -32.80 -3.91 14.70
C ILE A 103 -33.70 -2.86 14.01
N PRO A 104 -33.16 -1.67 13.66
CA PRO A 104 -33.92 -0.63 12.97
C PRO A 104 -34.37 -1.05 11.55
N GLU A 105 -35.55 -0.57 11.12
CA GLU A 105 -36.10 -0.87 9.78
C GLU A 105 -35.20 -0.38 8.62
N ASP A 106 -34.42 0.68 8.84
CA ASP A 106 -33.45 1.20 7.87
C ASP A 106 -32.29 0.22 7.64
N VAL A 107 -31.86 -0.53 8.65
CA VAL A 107 -30.84 -1.58 8.51
C VAL A 107 -31.36 -2.70 7.60
N ILE A 108 -32.61 -3.12 7.77
CA ILE A 108 -33.25 -4.12 6.90
C ILE A 108 -33.29 -3.60 5.45
N SER A 109 -33.66 -2.33 5.28
CA SER A 109 -33.72 -1.68 3.96
C SER A 109 -32.33 -1.57 3.30
N GLU A 110 -31.28 -1.29 4.08
CA GLU A 110 -29.88 -1.29 3.59
C GLU A 110 -29.47 -2.70 3.10
N LEU A 111 -29.79 -3.74 3.86
CA LEU A 111 -29.46 -5.14 3.49
C LEU A 111 -30.28 -5.65 2.29
N GLU A 112 -31.55 -5.23 2.16
CA GLU A 112 -32.36 -5.49 0.97
C GLU A 112 -31.71 -4.89 -0.28
N ASN A 113 -31.24 -3.64 -0.21
CA ASN A 113 -30.54 -2.98 -1.32
C ASN A 113 -29.22 -3.67 -1.66
N ALA A 114 -28.47 -4.11 -0.64
CA ALA A 114 -27.20 -4.83 -0.81
C ALA A 114 -27.34 -6.16 -1.58
N CYS A 115 -28.55 -6.75 -1.65
CA CYS A 115 -28.80 -7.95 -2.44
C CYS A 115 -28.57 -7.73 -3.95
N THR A 116 -28.56 -6.48 -4.44
CA THR A 116 -28.23 -6.15 -5.83
C THR A 116 -26.82 -6.62 -6.20
N GLY A 117 -25.88 -6.57 -5.26
CA GLY A 117 -24.50 -7.04 -5.46
C GLY A 117 -24.35 -8.56 -5.57
N GLU A 118 -25.41 -9.34 -5.28
CA GLU A 118 -25.39 -10.80 -5.40
C GLU A 118 -25.87 -11.30 -6.78
N LEU A 119 -26.32 -10.40 -7.66
CA LEU A 119 -26.68 -10.74 -9.04
C LEU A 119 -25.42 -10.84 -9.91
N ALA A 120 -25.24 -11.97 -10.59
CA ALA A 120 -24.21 -12.09 -11.63
C ALA A 120 -24.59 -11.30 -12.89
N SER A 121 -23.62 -10.98 -13.74
CA SER A 121 -23.85 -10.26 -15.00
C SER A 121 -24.96 -10.93 -15.83
N GLY A 122 -25.97 -10.14 -16.23
CA GLY A 122 -27.14 -10.61 -16.98
C GLY A 122 -28.29 -11.18 -16.12
N GLN A 123 -28.14 -11.26 -14.80
CA GLN A 123 -29.24 -11.63 -13.90
C GLN A 123 -30.08 -10.40 -13.50
N SER A 124 -31.35 -10.62 -13.20
CA SER A 124 -32.29 -9.58 -12.75
C SER A 124 -33.24 -10.13 -11.70
N PHE A 125 -33.75 -9.26 -10.83
CA PHE A 125 -34.79 -9.61 -9.87
C PHE A 125 -36.12 -9.89 -10.58
N LEU A 126 -36.73 -11.03 -10.27
CA LEU A 126 -38.10 -11.36 -10.63
C LEU A 126 -39.08 -10.94 -9.52
N THR A 127 -38.63 -10.96 -8.27
CA THR A 127 -39.27 -10.30 -7.13
C THR A 127 -38.22 -9.52 -6.36
N ALA A 128 -38.59 -8.35 -5.83
CA ALA A 128 -37.67 -7.55 -5.03
C ALA A 128 -37.26 -8.29 -3.74
N PRO A 129 -36.04 -8.08 -3.23
CA PRO A 129 -35.62 -8.46 -1.89
C PRO A 129 -36.60 -7.96 -0.84
N LYS A 130 -36.99 -8.84 0.07
CA LYS A 130 -37.80 -8.50 1.23
C LYS A 130 -37.29 -9.18 2.49
N GLY A 131 -36.89 -8.38 3.46
CA GLY A 131 -36.34 -8.79 4.74
C GLY A 131 -37.37 -8.91 5.85
N LYS A 132 -37.08 -9.79 6.79
CA LYS A 132 -37.76 -9.90 8.08
C LYS A 132 -36.76 -10.36 9.14
N VAL A 133 -36.99 -9.94 10.38
CA VAL A 133 -36.26 -10.45 11.54
C VAL A 133 -36.96 -11.72 12.03
N GLU A 134 -36.19 -12.74 12.40
CA GLU A 134 -36.68 -13.98 12.99
C GLU A 134 -35.79 -14.39 14.17
N GLU A 135 -36.40 -14.84 15.26
CA GLU A 135 -35.69 -15.54 16.33
C GLU A 135 -35.19 -16.92 15.85
N ILE A 136 -33.98 -17.30 16.25
CA ILE A 136 -33.37 -18.61 16.07
C ILE A 136 -32.86 -19.12 17.40
N GLY A 137 -32.85 -20.43 17.64
CA GLY A 137 -32.36 -21.11 18.86
C GLY A 137 -31.99 -20.21 20.04
N ASN A 138 -30.79 -19.62 19.99
CA ASN A 138 -30.19 -18.75 20.99
C ASN A 138 -29.86 -17.31 20.49
N GLY A 139 -30.55 -16.78 19.48
CA GLY A 139 -30.41 -15.40 19.03
C GLY A 139 -31.39 -14.92 17.95
N VAL A 140 -31.00 -13.91 17.17
CA VAL A 140 -31.83 -13.32 16.09
C VAL A 140 -31.12 -13.40 14.73
N ARG A 141 -31.92 -13.47 13.64
CA ARG A 141 -31.43 -13.40 12.26
C ARG A 141 -32.26 -12.44 11.42
N ILE A 142 -31.65 -11.83 10.42
CA ILE A 142 -32.37 -11.14 9.34
C ILE A 142 -32.43 -12.09 8.14
N LYS A 143 -33.64 -12.46 7.72
CA LYS A 143 -33.90 -13.31 6.56
C LYS A 143 -34.51 -12.49 5.44
N ILE A 144 -33.84 -12.47 4.29
CA ILE A 144 -34.26 -11.76 3.08
C ILE A 144 -34.57 -12.77 1.97
N ASP A 145 -35.80 -12.74 1.46
CA ASP A 145 -36.27 -13.64 0.41
C ASP A 145 -36.43 -12.87 -0.92
N TYR A 146 -35.95 -13.44 -2.03
CA TYR A 146 -36.24 -12.95 -3.39
C TYR A 146 -36.15 -14.02 -4.47
N ARG A 147 -36.62 -13.67 -5.68
CA ARG A 147 -36.48 -14.47 -6.89
C ARG A 147 -35.65 -13.73 -7.91
N ARG A 148 -34.78 -14.44 -8.62
CA ARG A 148 -33.98 -13.89 -9.71
C ARG A 148 -34.03 -14.75 -10.97
N SER A 149 -33.65 -14.17 -12.09
CA SER A 149 -33.42 -14.92 -13.32
C SER A 149 -32.19 -15.84 -13.21
N GLY A 150 -32.26 -16.98 -13.89
CA GLY A 150 -31.20 -17.97 -13.99
C GLY A 150 -31.15 -18.56 -15.40
N THR A 151 -30.01 -19.12 -15.79
CA THR A 151 -29.74 -19.61 -17.16
C THR A 151 -30.72 -20.69 -17.64
N LEU A 152 -31.27 -21.47 -16.71
CA LEU A 152 -32.17 -22.59 -16.97
C LEU A 152 -33.52 -22.43 -16.22
N GLY A 153 -33.91 -21.19 -15.89
CA GLY A 153 -35.17 -20.87 -15.20
C GLY A 153 -34.98 -20.01 -13.95
N ALA A 154 -36.12 -19.62 -13.34
CA ALA A 154 -36.15 -18.81 -12.13
C ALA A 154 -35.50 -19.52 -10.93
N VAL A 155 -34.84 -18.73 -10.08
CA VAL A 155 -34.12 -19.20 -8.89
C VAL A 155 -34.68 -18.50 -7.66
N ASN A 156 -35.06 -19.29 -6.65
CA ASN A 156 -35.40 -18.80 -5.32
C ASN A 156 -34.11 -18.57 -4.53
N VAL A 157 -34.00 -17.42 -3.87
CA VAL A 157 -32.83 -17.04 -3.08
C VAL A 157 -33.28 -16.59 -1.69
N GLN A 158 -32.57 -17.08 -0.67
CA GLN A 158 -32.71 -16.67 0.72
C GLN A 158 -31.34 -16.21 1.21
N VAL A 159 -31.27 -14.96 1.67
CA VAL A 159 -30.07 -14.39 2.29
C VAL A 159 -30.33 -14.27 3.79
N ILE A 160 -29.45 -14.83 4.59
CA ILE A 160 -29.55 -14.86 6.04
C ILE A 160 -28.34 -14.13 6.61
N TYR A 161 -28.61 -13.13 7.43
CA TYR A 161 -27.62 -12.45 8.24
C TYR A 161 -27.80 -12.87 9.69
N ILE A 162 -26.73 -13.37 10.29
CA ILE A 162 -26.60 -13.52 11.74
C ILE A 162 -25.45 -12.64 12.19
N PHE A 163 -25.62 -11.98 13.34
CA PHE A 163 -24.56 -11.16 13.94
C PHE A 163 -24.65 -11.18 15.46
N ASN A 164 -23.52 -10.91 16.10
CA ASN A 164 -23.41 -10.52 17.49
C ASN A 164 -22.50 -9.28 17.55
N TYR A 165 -22.32 -8.67 18.73
CA TYR A 165 -21.55 -7.43 19.01
C TYR A 165 -20.17 -7.26 18.35
N ARG A 166 -19.65 -8.27 17.64
CA ARG A 166 -18.33 -8.30 17.00
C ARG A 166 -18.26 -9.08 15.69
N TYR A 167 -19.17 -10.04 15.47
CA TYR A 167 -19.06 -10.97 14.35
C TYR A 167 -20.35 -11.00 13.53
N ALA A 168 -20.20 -11.08 12.21
CA ALA A 168 -21.32 -11.23 11.28
C ALA A 168 -21.08 -12.41 10.32
N ALA A 169 -22.14 -13.11 9.96
CA ALA A 169 -22.11 -14.09 8.88
C ALA A 169 -23.26 -13.87 7.92
N LYS A 170 -22.95 -13.91 6.62
CA LYS A 170 -23.88 -13.87 5.51
C LYS A 170 -23.98 -15.25 4.88
N ILE A 171 -25.15 -15.86 4.95
CA ILE A 171 -25.46 -17.14 4.34
C ILE A 171 -26.40 -16.89 3.16
N ILE A 172 -26.05 -17.39 1.97
CA ILE A 172 -26.84 -17.27 0.76
C ILE A 172 -27.24 -18.66 0.30
N ALA A 173 -28.51 -19.00 0.46
CA ALA A 173 -29.08 -20.24 -0.02
C ALA A 173 -29.89 -19.99 -1.30
N SER A 174 -29.71 -20.82 -2.33
CA SER A 174 -30.46 -20.67 -3.57
C SER A 174 -30.73 -22.01 -4.25
N TYR A 175 -31.88 -22.13 -4.92
CA TYR A 175 -32.25 -23.31 -5.70
C TYR A 175 -33.19 -22.96 -6.85
N ARG A 176 -33.21 -23.81 -7.90
CA ARG A 176 -34.09 -23.61 -9.06
C ARG A 176 -35.55 -23.85 -8.67
N GLU A 177 -36.42 -22.91 -9.02
CA GLU A 177 -37.83 -22.94 -8.62
C GLU A 177 -38.58 -24.18 -9.14
N SER A 178 -38.29 -24.63 -10.36
CA SER A 178 -38.87 -25.86 -10.91
C SER A 178 -38.43 -27.14 -10.19
N GLU A 179 -37.44 -27.05 -9.29
CA GLU A 179 -36.89 -28.14 -8.49
C GLU A 179 -37.23 -27.97 -6.99
N ALA A 180 -38.21 -27.12 -6.65
CA ALA A 180 -38.62 -26.88 -5.27
C ALA A 180 -38.99 -28.18 -4.52
N SER A 181 -39.62 -29.15 -5.21
CA SER A 181 -39.95 -30.47 -4.64
C SER A 181 -38.73 -31.29 -4.20
N ILE A 182 -37.53 -30.96 -4.67
CA ILE A 182 -36.26 -31.59 -4.29
C ILE A 182 -35.58 -30.77 -3.21
N TRP A 183 -35.42 -29.46 -3.44
CA TRP A 183 -34.48 -28.62 -2.67
C TRP A 183 -35.10 -27.78 -1.57
N GLN A 184 -36.38 -27.41 -1.69
CA GLN A 184 -36.99 -26.45 -0.78
C GLN A 184 -36.88 -26.92 0.68
N THR A 185 -37.34 -28.14 0.97
CA THR A 185 -37.30 -28.71 2.33
C THR A 185 -35.86 -28.87 2.83
N ILE A 186 -34.92 -29.25 1.96
CA ILE A 186 -33.50 -29.44 2.33
C ILE A 186 -32.86 -28.11 2.74
N ILE A 187 -33.08 -27.07 1.94
CA ILE A 187 -32.54 -25.73 2.19
C ILE A 187 -33.19 -25.12 3.43
N GLU A 188 -34.51 -25.24 3.59
CA GLU A 188 -35.22 -24.76 4.77
C GLU A 188 -34.74 -25.45 6.05
N GLN A 189 -34.49 -26.76 6.00
CA GLN A 189 -33.92 -27.50 7.13
C GLN A 189 -32.51 -27.01 7.48
N ALA A 190 -31.66 -26.77 6.48
CA ALA A 190 -30.32 -26.26 6.72
C ALA A 190 -30.35 -24.85 7.34
N ILE A 191 -31.16 -23.94 6.79
CA ILE A 191 -31.30 -22.58 7.32
C ILE A 191 -31.86 -22.58 8.75
N ASN A 192 -32.83 -23.44 9.04
CA ASN A 192 -33.43 -23.52 10.37
C ASN A 192 -32.56 -24.22 11.41
N SER A 193 -31.48 -24.90 11.00
CA SER A 193 -30.50 -25.50 11.89
C SER A 193 -29.36 -24.57 12.31
N ILE A 194 -29.40 -23.30 11.86
CA ILE A 194 -28.38 -22.30 12.20
C ILE A 194 -28.53 -21.89 13.66
N GLU A 195 -27.47 -22.11 14.44
CA GLU A 195 -27.42 -21.78 15.88
C GLU A 195 -26.03 -21.22 16.24
N TRP A 196 -25.99 -20.17 17.07
CA TRP A 196 -24.72 -19.66 17.62
C TRP A 196 -24.07 -20.69 18.54
N ASP A 197 -22.74 -20.77 18.54
CA ASP A 197 -22.02 -21.62 19.51
C ASP A 197 -22.06 -20.95 20.90
N GLU A 198 -22.32 -21.72 21.97
CA GLU A 198 -22.56 -21.18 23.32
C GLU A 198 -21.34 -20.46 23.90
N SER A 199 -20.12 -20.82 23.48
CA SER A 199 -18.88 -20.16 23.88
C SER A 199 -18.83 -18.69 23.43
N PHE A 200 -19.35 -18.38 22.23
CA PHE A 200 -19.39 -17.02 21.69
C PHE A 200 -20.46 -16.13 22.32
N ILE A 201 -21.46 -16.73 22.96
CA ILE A 201 -22.49 -16.02 23.73
C ILE A 201 -21.96 -15.59 25.11
N ALA A 202 -21.12 -16.39 25.74
CA ALA A 202 -20.59 -16.12 27.07
C ALA A 202 -19.44 -15.07 27.06
N GLU A 203 -18.63 -15.03 26.01
CA GLU A 203 -17.52 -14.07 25.86
C GLU A 203 -18.00 -12.62 25.68
N SER A 204 -19.20 -12.38 25.14
CA SER A 204 -19.71 -11.02 24.88
C SER A 204 -20.25 -10.27 26.11
N VAL A 205 -20.29 -10.91 27.28
CA VAL A 205 -20.80 -10.27 28.51
C VAL A 205 -19.67 -9.91 29.49
N ASN A 206 -18.48 -10.53 29.42
CA ASN A 206 -17.50 -10.37 30.50
C ASN A 206 -15.99 -10.33 30.18
N ASP A 207 -15.49 -10.47 28.94
CA ASP A 207 -14.02 -10.42 28.73
C ASP A 207 -13.58 -9.55 27.54
N VAL A 208 -13.17 -8.32 27.86
CA VAL A 208 -12.34 -7.45 27.01
C VAL A 208 -10.87 -7.62 27.43
N ALA A 209 -10.34 -8.84 27.31
CA ALA A 209 -8.89 -9.07 27.47
C ALA A 209 -8.48 -10.44 26.91
N SER A 210 -7.78 -10.42 25.78
CA SER A 210 -7.01 -11.52 25.20
C SER A 210 -7.78 -12.74 24.68
N GLN A 211 -7.70 -13.00 23.37
CA GLN A 211 -7.19 -14.26 22.80
C GLN A 211 -7.25 -14.27 21.26
N LYS A 212 -6.58 -15.28 20.69
CA LYS A 212 -6.02 -15.45 19.33
C LYS A 212 -6.98 -15.20 18.15
N GLU A 213 -6.38 -14.78 17.03
CA GLU A 213 -7.01 -14.82 15.70
C GLU A 213 -7.58 -16.22 15.37
N PRO A 214 -8.81 -16.31 14.83
CA PRO A 214 -9.41 -17.58 14.43
C PRO A 214 -8.70 -18.17 13.21
N LYS A 215 -8.62 -19.51 13.16
CA LYS A 215 -8.17 -20.26 11.98
C LYS A 215 -9.39 -20.65 11.14
N PHE A 216 -9.34 -20.39 9.83
CA PHE A 216 -10.39 -20.73 8.87
C PHE A 216 -10.47 -22.25 8.63
N VAL A 217 -11.32 -22.97 9.37
CA VAL A 217 -11.58 -24.40 9.18
C VAL A 217 -13.03 -24.74 9.55
N ALA A 218 -13.71 -25.56 8.74
CA ALA A 218 -14.97 -26.22 9.11
C ALA A 218 -14.68 -27.63 9.62
N GLU A 219 -15.00 -27.93 10.89
CA GLU A 219 -14.72 -29.22 11.52
C GLU A 219 -16.01 -29.99 11.88
N VAL A 220 -15.93 -31.32 11.84
CA VAL A 220 -16.98 -32.25 12.31
C VAL A 220 -16.51 -32.87 13.61
N LYS A 221 -17.16 -32.58 14.74
CA LYS A 221 -16.87 -33.17 16.06
C LYS A 221 -17.83 -34.33 16.33
N SER A 222 -17.32 -35.51 16.71
CA SER A 222 -18.14 -36.69 17.07
C SER A 222 -18.25 -36.83 18.59
N ASP A 223 -19.45 -37.15 19.10
CA ASP A 223 -19.72 -37.31 20.54
C ASP A 223 -19.32 -38.70 21.06
N ASP A 224 -18.47 -38.74 22.10
CA ASP A 224 -17.92 -39.95 22.70
C ASP A 224 -18.84 -40.49 23.81
N SER A 225 -19.41 -41.69 23.61
CA SER A 225 -19.75 -42.57 24.73
C SER A 225 -19.82 -44.06 24.31
N ASN A 226 -19.16 -44.90 25.13
CA ASN A 226 -19.10 -46.37 25.14
C ASN A 226 -17.86 -47.05 24.50
N GLU A 227 -16.67 -46.80 25.05
CA GLU A 227 -15.67 -47.86 25.19
C GLU A 227 -16.09 -48.74 26.38
N ILE A 228 -16.16 -50.08 26.28
CA ILE A 228 -15.15 -50.95 26.90
C ILE A 228 -15.25 -52.42 26.39
N ILE A 229 -16.17 -52.77 25.50
CA ILE A 229 -16.34 -54.19 25.07
C ILE A 229 -15.70 -54.51 23.70
N LEU A 230 -15.29 -53.51 22.91
CA LEU A 230 -14.71 -53.71 21.57
C LEU A 230 -13.18 -53.98 21.53
N GLY A 231 -12.50 -53.83 22.66
CA GLY A 231 -11.03 -53.75 22.71
C GLY A 231 -10.27 -55.06 22.39
N LEU A 232 -10.93 -56.22 22.44
CA LEU A 232 -10.23 -57.51 22.31
C LEU A 232 -10.33 -58.16 20.92
N LEU A 233 -11.19 -57.68 20.01
CA LEU A 233 -11.27 -58.15 18.62
C LEU A 233 -10.65 -57.16 17.61
N ALA A 234 -10.54 -55.87 17.97
CA ALA A 234 -9.92 -54.85 17.12
C ALA A 234 -8.39 -55.04 16.95
N GLY A 235 -7.70 -55.63 17.93
CA GLY A 235 -6.23 -55.78 17.91
C GLY A 235 -5.68 -56.68 16.79
N ALA A 236 -6.43 -57.73 16.40
CA ALA A 236 -6.02 -58.63 15.32
C ALA A 236 -6.35 -58.07 13.93
N PHE A 237 -7.42 -57.27 13.81
CA PHE A 237 -7.83 -56.62 12.56
C PHE A 237 -6.98 -55.38 12.26
N LEU A 238 -6.60 -54.60 13.28
CA LEU A 238 -5.71 -53.45 13.13
C LEU A 238 -4.31 -53.82 12.68
N MET A 239 -3.75 -54.97 13.10
CA MET A 239 -2.45 -55.42 12.58
C MET A 239 -2.50 -55.87 11.12
N ALA A 240 -3.60 -56.49 10.67
CA ALA A 240 -3.78 -56.87 9.27
C ALA A 240 -4.05 -55.64 8.37
N CYS A 241 -4.87 -54.69 8.85
CA CYS A 241 -5.10 -53.42 8.17
C CYS A 241 -3.83 -52.57 8.10
N ALA A 242 -3.03 -52.49 9.18
CA ALA A 242 -1.76 -51.77 9.21
C ALA A 242 -0.74 -52.37 8.23
N PHE A 243 -0.71 -53.69 8.06
CA PHE A 243 0.16 -54.33 7.06
C PHE A 243 -0.28 -54.05 5.62
N LEU A 244 -1.60 -53.98 5.38
CA LEU A 244 -2.17 -53.65 4.06
C LEU A 244 -2.03 -52.15 3.73
N THR A 245 -2.27 -51.24 4.68
CA THR A 245 -2.03 -49.80 4.50
C THR A 245 -0.54 -49.50 4.40
N TYR A 246 0.35 -50.22 5.10
CA TYR A 246 1.79 -50.08 4.92
C TYR A 246 2.23 -50.54 3.52
N ARG A 247 1.66 -51.63 2.99
CA ARG A 247 1.89 -52.09 1.60
C ARG A 247 1.35 -51.10 0.55
N LEU A 248 0.17 -50.52 0.77
CA LEU A 248 -0.45 -49.49 -0.10
C LEU A 248 0.28 -48.14 0.00
N TYR A 249 0.79 -47.80 1.18
CA TYR A 249 1.62 -46.62 1.42
C TYR A 249 2.97 -46.74 0.69
N GLN A 250 3.61 -47.91 0.77
CA GLN A 250 4.85 -48.20 0.03
C GLN A 250 4.65 -48.13 -1.50
N THR A 251 3.49 -48.58 -2.02
CA THR A 251 3.19 -48.48 -3.46
C THR A 251 2.86 -47.05 -3.88
N LYS A 252 2.09 -46.28 -3.10
CA LYS A 252 1.84 -44.86 -3.36
C LYS A 252 3.08 -43.97 -3.19
N GLN A 253 4.02 -44.34 -2.31
CA GLN A 253 5.28 -43.63 -2.14
C GLN A 253 6.20 -43.84 -3.35
N ALA A 254 6.19 -45.04 -3.95
CA ALA A 254 6.86 -45.32 -5.21
C ALA A 254 6.24 -44.53 -6.38
N GLU A 255 4.91 -44.46 -6.49
CA GLU A 255 4.21 -43.64 -7.50
C GLU A 255 4.43 -42.13 -7.31
N ARG A 256 4.53 -41.65 -6.05
CA ARG A 256 4.90 -40.26 -5.76
C ARG A 256 6.33 -39.95 -6.15
N GLN A 257 7.28 -40.83 -5.85
CA GLN A 257 8.67 -40.64 -6.27
C GLN A 257 8.80 -40.67 -7.79
N GLU A 258 8.03 -41.51 -8.49
CA GLU A 258 8.01 -41.56 -9.96
C GLU A 258 7.41 -40.28 -10.56
N ASN A 259 6.31 -39.76 -10.01
CA ASN A 259 5.69 -38.51 -10.47
C ASN A 259 6.51 -37.25 -10.11
N GLU A 260 7.16 -37.21 -8.95
CA GLU A 260 8.10 -36.14 -8.60
C GLU A 260 9.34 -36.19 -9.50
N HIS A 261 9.83 -37.38 -9.85
CA HIS A 261 10.94 -37.52 -10.79
C HIS A 261 10.54 -37.10 -12.20
N LYS A 262 9.31 -37.42 -12.63
CA LYS A 262 8.75 -37.00 -13.93
C LYS A 262 8.58 -35.49 -14.01
N LYS A 263 8.06 -34.87 -12.94
CA LYS A 263 7.94 -33.40 -12.81
C LYS A 263 9.30 -32.72 -12.75
N TYR A 264 10.27 -33.29 -12.03
CA TYR A 264 11.64 -32.79 -12.01
C TYR A 264 12.32 -32.87 -13.38
N ILE A 265 12.08 -33.94 -14.14
CA ILE A 265 12.58 -34.08 -15.51
C ILE A 265 11.88 -33.08 -16.45
N GLU A 266 10.56 -32.89 -16.34
CA GLU A 266 9.83 -31.89 -17.13
C GLU A 266 10.29 -30.46 -16.83
N ASP A 267 10.51 -30.11 -15.56
CA ASP A 267 11.04 -28.80 -15.18
C ASP A 267 12.51 -28.64 -15.58
N ALA A 268 13.31 -29.70 -15.51
CA ALA A 268 14.68 -29.68 -16.01
C ALA A 268 14.73 -29.52 -17.54
N ILE A 269 13.80 -30.15 -18.28
CA ILE A 269 13.64 -29.97 -19.73
C ILE A 269 13.19 -28.54 -20.04
N LYS A 270 12.20 -28.00 -19.31
CA LYS A 270 11.77 -26.59 -19.48
C LYS A 270 12.90 -25.62 -19.17
N LYS A 271 13.68 -25.86 -18.12
CA LYS A 271 14.86 -25.04 -17.80
C LYS A 271 15.96 -25.18 -18.84
N ALA A 272 16.20 -26.38 -19.36
CA ALA A 272 17.18 -26.62 -20.41
C ALA A 272 16.77 -25.97 -21.74
N VAL A 273 15.48 -26.00 -22.08
CA VAL A 273 14.90 -25.30 -23.23
C VAL A 273 15.03 -23.79 -23.04
N LEU A 274 14.72 -23.25 -21.86
CA LEU A 274 14.85 -21.83 -21.53
C LEU A 274 16.32 -21.35 -21.54
N LEU A 275 17.24 -22.18 -21.04
CA LEU A 275 18.69 -21.94 -21.07
C LEU A 275 19.29 -22.08 -22.47
N ALA A 276 18.70 -22.90 -23.34
CA ALA A 276 19.09 -23.03 -24.74
C ALA A 276 18.59 -21.85 -25.58
N THR A 277 17.38 -21.32 -25.31
CA THR A 277 16.86 -20.12 -25.98
C THR A 277 17.52 -18.83 -25.53
N ASN A 278 17.98 -18.73 -24.27
CA ASN A 278 18.64 -17.51 -23.78
C ASN A 278 20.17 -17.50 -24.08
N ASN A 279 20.83 -18.65 -24.21
CA ASN A 279 22.27 -18.69 -24.57
C ASN A 279 22.57 -18.40 -26.05
N GLU A 280 21.57 -18.39 -26.94
CA GLU A 280 21.75 -17.92 -28.33
C GLU A 280 21.41 -16.44 -28.51
N PHE A 281 20.61 -15.84 -27.61
CA PHE A 281 20.37 -14.39 -27.57
C PHE A 281 21.54 -13.62 -26.91
N ASP A 282 22.10 -14.14 -25.81
CA ASP A 282 23.22 -13.49 -25.11
C ASP A 282 24.54 -13.53 -25.90
N LYS A 283 24.68 -14.46 -26.86
CA LYS A 283 25.83 -14.49 -27.79
C LYS A 283 25.70 -13.51 -28.96
N ALA A 284 24.49 -13.09 -29.31
CA ALA A 284 24.25 -12.10 -30.36
C ALA A 284 24.48 -10.67 -29.85
N GLU A 285 24.19 -10.40 -28.58
CA GLU A 285 24.30 -9.07 -27.99
C GLU A 285 25.74 -8.76 -27.49
N SER A 286 26.47 -9.76 -26.99
CA SER A 286 27.87 -9.64 -26.56
C SER A 286 28.88 -9.43 -27.71
N PHE A 287 28.51 -9.72 -28.96
CA PHE A 287 29.38 -9.48 -30.12
C PHE A 287 29.14 -8.09 -30.76
N TYR A 288 27.99 -7.47 -30.44
CA TYR A 288 27.55 -6.20 -31.03
C TYR A 288 28.19 -4.97 -30.37
N GLU A 289 28.66 -5.06 -29.13
CA GLU A 289 29.26 -3.92 -28.41
C GLU A 289 30.78 -3.78 -28.51
N LYS A 290 31.47 -4.53 -29.38
CA LYS A 290 32.96 -4.46 -29.45
C LYS A 290 33.59 -4.08 -30.79
N ARG A 291 32.86 -3.83 -31.88
CA ARG A 291 33.52 -3.43 -33.14
C ARG A 291 32.61 -2.66 -34.11
N CYS A 292 32.51 -1.35 -33.90
CA CYS A 292 32.16 -0.41 -34.97
C CYS A 292 33.40 0.40 -35.35
N CYS A 293 34.09 -0.04 -36.40
CA CYS A 293 34.73 0.85 -37.38
C CYS A 293 35.04 0.03 -38.64
N GLU A 294 34.50 0.52 -39.77
CA GLU A 294 34.74 0.16 -41.16
C GLU A 294 33.93 -1.00 -41.81
N ARG A 295 33.06 -0.55 -42.75
CA ARG A 295 32.51 -1.18 -43.96
C ARG A 295 31.21 -1.98 -43.84
N GLU A 296 30.13 -1.22 -44.03
CA GLU A 296 28.88 -1.63 -44.65
C GLU A 296 29.09 -2.28 -46.03
N ALA A 297 28.22 -3.26 -46.35
CA ALA A 297 27.66 -3.61 -47.68
C ALA A 297 27.64 -5.11 -48.07
N GLU A 298 28.22 -6.04 -47.29
CA GLU A 298 28.14 -7.50 -47.63
C GLU A 298 27.36 -8.38 -46.64
N GLN A 299 26.96 -7.87 -45.47
CA GLN A 299 26.49 -8.73 -44.37
C GLN A 299 24.97 -8.82 -44.16
N LEU A 300 24.14 -8.18 -44.98
CA LEU A 300 22.68 -8.39 -44.91
C LEU A 300 22.23 -9.75 -45.47
N GLY A 301 23.03 -10.36 -46.38
CA GLY A 301 22.70 -11.64 -47.01
C GLY A 301 23.05 -12.88 -46.20
N HIS A 302 23.84 -12.76 -45.12
CA HIS A 302 24.25 -13.90 -44.29
C HIS A 302 23.25 -14.16 -43.14
N VAL A 303 22.66 -13.10 -42.59
CA VAL A 303 21.66 -13.16 -41.52
C VAL A 303 20.35 -13.77 -42.03
N GLU A 304 19.86 -13.35 -43.21
CA GLU A 304 18.69 -13.97 -43.86
C GLU A 304 18.88 -15.46 -44.18
N LYS A 305 20.12 -15.89 -44.39
CA LYS A 305 20.45 -17.29 -44.72
C LYS A 305 20.47 -18.18 -43.47
N LEU A 306 20.84 -17.61 -42.32
CA LEU A 306 20.82 -18.27 -41.02
C LEU A 306 19.40 -18.34 -40.43
N GLU A 307 18.61 -17.27 -40.55
CA GLU A 307 17.21 -17.24 -40.09
C GLU A 307 16.34 -18.28 -40.78
N LYS A 308 16.62 -18.62 -42.05
CA LYS A 308 15.90 -19.68 -42.77
C LYS A 308 16.30 -21.11 -42.36
N GLN A 309 17.44 -21.30 -41.70
CA GLN A 309 17.94 -22.62 -41.29
C GLN A 309 17.55 -22.99 -39.86
N VAL A 310 17.31 -22.01 -39.00
CA VAL A 310 16.93 -22.21 -37.58
C VAL A 310 15.64 -23.03 -37.43
N PRO A 311 14.55 -22.80 -38.19
CA PRO A 311 13.34 -23.62 -38.08
C PRO A 311 13.59 -25.08 -38.45
N GLN A 312 14.44 -25.35 -39.45
CA GLN A 312 14.76 -26.71 -39.89
C GLN A 312 15.58 -27.48 -38.84
N ILE A 313 16.45 -26.79 -38.11
CA ILE A 313 17.25 -27.39 -37.03
C ILE A 313 16.34 -27.71 -35.83
N VAL A 314 15.47 -26.78 -35.44
CA VAL A 314 14.50 -26.99 -34.34
C VAL A 314 13.55 -28.14 -34.64
N GLU A 315 13.07 -28.24 -35.88
CA GLU A 315 12.20 -29.33 -36.32
C GLU A 315 12.94 -30.67 -36.37
N SER A 316 14.20 -30.69 -36.84
CA SER A 316 15.03 -31.91 -36.81
C SER A 316 15.29 -32.43 -35.40
N MET A 317 15.54 -31.54 -34.44
CA MET A 317 15.77 -31.89 -33.03
C MET A 317 14.48 -32.36 -32.36
N ALA A 318 13.33 -31.77 -32.69
CA ALA A 318 12.04 -32.22 -32.19
C ALA A 318 11.68 -33.62 -32.70
N VAL A 319 11.99 -33.92 -33.96
CA VAL A 319 11.79 -35.25 -34.57
C VAL A 319 12.72 -36.29 -33.93
N GLU A 320 13.99 -35.96 -33.73
CA GLU A 320 14.95 -36.87 -33.11
C GLU A 320 14.60 -37.15 -31.63
N THR A 321 14.16 -36.13 -30.91
CA THR A 321 13.69 -36.27 -29.52
C THR A 321 12.42 -37.12 -29.44
N LYS A 322 11.49 -36.92 -30.37
CA LYS A 322 10.27 -37.73 -30.45
C LYS A 322 10.56 -39.18 -30.82
N LYS A 323 11.53 -39.42 -31.69
CA LYS A 323 11.98 -40.77 -32.04
C LYS A 323 12.58 -41.51 -30.85
N VAL A 324 13.39 -40.83 -30.03
CA VAL A 324 13.94 -41.40 -28.79
C VAL A 324 12.83 -41.68 -27.77
N ILE A 325 11.82 -40.81 -27.67
CA ILE A 325 10.66 -41.02 -26.79
C ILE A 325 9.81 -42.20 -27.28
N ASP A 326 9.58 -42.32 -28.59
CA ASP A 326 8.78 -43.39 -29.18
C ASP A 326 9.48 -44.76 -29.07
N GLU A 327 10.81 -44.81 -29.29
CA GLU A 327 11.63 -46.02 -29.06
C GLU A 327 11.62 -46.44 -27.58
N TYR A 328 11.67 -45.47 -26.66
CA TYR A 328 11.56 -45.73 -25.23
C TYR A 328 10.16 -46.23 -24.85
N THR A 329 9.11 -45.66 -25.44
CA THR A 329 7.72 -46.04 -25.17
C THR A 329 7.38 -47.43 -25.74
N GLN A 330 7.94 -47.79 -26.91
CA GLN A 330 7.83 -49.15 -27.46
C GLN A 330 8.56 -50.20 -26.62
N SER A 331 9.72 -49.87 -26.04
CA SER A 331 10.46 -50.79 -25.16
C SER A 331 9.74 -51.10 -23.83
N VAL A 332 8.80 -50.24 -23.40
CA VAL A 332 8.02 -50.41 -22.17
C VAL A 332 6.72 -51.19 -22.41
N SER A 333 6.21 -51.24 -23.65
CA SER A 333 4.98 -51.99 -24.00
C SER A 333 5.19 -53.49 -24.24
N ASP A 334 6.42 -53.95 -24.49
CA ASP A 334 6.70 -55.35 -24.86
C ASP A 334 7.02 -56.28 -23.68
N GLY A 335 6.82 -55.84 -22.43
CA GLY A 335 6.61 -56.76 -21.30
C GLY A 335 7.81 -57.60 -20.84
N ASP A 336 9.01 -57.41 -21.36
CA ASP A 336 10.22 -58.09 -20.87
C ASP A 336 11.01 -57.18 -19.93
N GLY A 337 10.64 -57.27 -18.65
CA GLY A 337 11.38 -56.67 -17.55
C GLY A 337 12.69 -57.40 -17.30
N VAL A 338 13.75 -57.13 -18.08
CA VAL A 338 15.17 -57.14 -17.68
C VAL A 338 15.96 -56.45 -18.81
N GLN A 339 16.34 -55.18 -18.63
CA GLN A 339 17.63 -54.58 -19.06
C GLN A 339 17.78 -53.07 -18.72
N ILE A 340 17.15 -52.59 -17.64
CA ILE A 340 17.21 -51.18 -17.20
C ILE A 340 18.63 -50.75 -16.73
N GLU A 341 19.55 -51.69 -16.52
CA GLU A 341 20.92 -51.38 -16.07
C GLU A 341 21.90 -50.99 -17.17
N SER A 342 21.63 -51.33 -18.44
CA SER A 342 22.49 -50.95 -19.57
C SER A 342 22.22 -49.50 -20.01
N ALA A 343 20.95 -49.08 -20.07
CA ALA A 343 20.56 -47.72 -20.42
C ALA A 343 21.04 -46.68 -19.37
N LYS A 344 20.96 -47.01 -18.07
CA LYS A 344 21.48 -46.15 -16.99
C LYS A 344 22.99 -45.90 -17.08
N LYS A 345 23.75 -46.81 -17.71
CA LYS A 345 25.22 -46.69 -17.83
C LYS A 345 25.63 -45.75 -18.97
N GLU A 346 24.86 -45.70 -20.05
CA GLU A 346 25.14 -44.89 -21.23
C GLU A 346 24.71 -43.42 -21.01
N THR A 347 23.56 -43.18 -20.38
CA THR A 347 23.10 -41.82 -20.00
C THR A 347 24.01 -41.16 -18.96
N ASN A 348 24.52 -41.93 -17.98
CA ASN A 348 25.50 -41.44 -17.00
C ASN A 348 26.89 -41.20 -17.60
N SER A 349 27.22 -41.78 -18.75
CA SER A 349 28.49 -41.50 -19.44
C SER A 349 28.47 -40.14 -20.17
N ILE A 350 27.29 -39.74 -20.67
CA ILE A 350 27.06 -38.46 -21.35
C ILE A 350 26.99 -37.31 -20.32
N LEU A 351 26.34 -37.54 -19.18
CA LEU A 351 26.22 -36.58 -18.07
C LEU A 351 27.51 -36.37 -17.25
N LYS A 352 28.49 -37.29 -17.33
CA LYS A 352 29.77 -37.19 -16.58
C LYS A 352 30.88 -36.40 -17.29
N ARG A 353 30.66 -35.86 -18.49
CA ARG A 353 31.59 -34.93 -19.14
C ARG A 353 31.11 -33.48 -19.03
N LYS A 354 31.17 -32.95 -17.80
CA LYS A 354 31.64 -31.60 -17.40
C LYS A 354 31.27 -31.40 -15.94
N GLN A 355 32.27 -31.42 -15.05
CA GLN A 355 32.09 -31.18 -13.63
C GLN A 355 31.57 -29.75 -13.38
N PRO A 356 30.61 -29.54 -12.47
CA PRO A 356 30.38 -28.24 -11.86
C PRO A 356 31.52 -27.95 -10.87
N ILE A 357 32.13 -26.78 -11.02
CA ILE A 357 33.07 -26.21 -10.06
C ILE A 357 32.31 -26.03 -8.74
N ARG A 358 32.79 -26.65 -7.65
CA ARG A 358 32.39 -26.30 -6.29
C ARG A 358 32.91 -24.90 -5.98
N ILE A 359 32.00 -23.98 -5.64
CA ILE A 359 32.36 -22.76 -4.92
C ILE A 359 31.85 -22.96 -3.50
N ASP A 360 32.80 -23.14 -2.59
CA ASP A 360 32.54 -23.14 -1.15
C ASP A 360 32.10 -21.74 -0.71
N ASN A 361 31.13 -21.70 0.20
CA ASN A 361 30.62 -20.50 0.85
C ASN A 361 31.69 -19.89 1.77
N GLU A 362 32.67 -19.19 1.20
CA GLU A 362 33.40 -18.13 1.89
C GLU A 362 32.90 -16.79 1.36
N SER A 363 32.25 -16.03 2.25
CA SER A 363 32.02 -14.58 2.21
C SER A 363 32.31 -13.91 0.86
N ARG A 364 31.27 -13.67 0.04
CA ARG A 364 31.37 -12.90 -1.21
C ARG A 364 31.98 -11.52 -0.91
N PRO A 365 33.23 -11.24 -1.31
CA PRO A 365 33.76 -9.88 -1.25
C PRO A 365 33.03 -8.97 -2.25
N GLU A 366 32.43 -9.53 -3.30
CA GLU A 366 31.72 -8.80 -4.36
C GLU A 366 30.41 -8.13 -3.89
N LEU A 367 29.65 -8.73 -2.96
CA LEU A 367 28.47 -8.08 -2.37
C LEU A 367 28.86 -6.95 -1.40
N LYS A 368 30.00 -7.08 -0.73
CA LYS A 368 30.59 -6.00 0.06
C LYS A 368 31.08 -4.86 -0.84
N VAL A 369 31.76 -5.18 -1.94
CA VAL A 369 32.25 -4.19 -2.92
C VAL A 369 31.10 -3.45 -3.60
N ILE A 370 30.00 -4.12 -3.97
CA ILE A 370 28.81 -3.44 -4.54
C ILE A 370 28.14 -2.53 -3.50
N ASN A 371 28.03 -2.97 -2.24
CA ASN A 371 27.51 -2.11 -1.17
C ASN A 371 28.44 -0.92 -0.88
N ASP A 372 29.75 -1.12 -0.85
CA ASP A 372 30.74 -0.07 -0.61
C ASP A 372 30.77 0.96 -1.78
N GLU A 373 30.63 0.50 -3.03
CA GLU A 373 30.50 1.36 -4.22
C GLU A 373 29.17 2.12 -4.27
N TYR A 374 28.08 1.49 -3.84
CA TYR A 374 26.76 2.13 -3.81
C TYR A 374 26.68 3.21 -2.72
N GLN A 375 27.27 2.97 -1.55
CA GLN A 375 27.32 3.95 -0.45
C GLN A 375 27.91 5.30 -0.87
N HIS A 376 28.80 5.32 -1.88
CA HIS A 376 29.45 6.55 -2.33
C HIS A 376 28.95 7.04 -3.71
N GLY A 377 28.28 6.18 -4.50
CA GLY A 377 28.01 6.43 -5.92
C GLY A 377 29.31 6.48 -6.75
N ILE A 378 29.20 6.51 -8.09
CA ILE A 378 30.39 6.80 -8.92
C ILE A 378 30.56 8.31 -8.96
N ILE A 379 31.75 8.80 -8.61
CA ILE A 379 32.03 10.24 -8.53
C ILE A 379 32.90 10.63 -9.72
N PRO A 380 32.34 11.36 -10.71
CA PRO A 380 33.11 11.85 -11.84
C PRO A 380 34.19 12.83 -11.37
N GLU A 381 35.33 12.83 -12.04
CA GLU A 381 36.37 13.85 -11.83
C GLU A 381 35.79 15.24 -12.13
N GLN A 382 35.75 16.08 -11.10
CA GLN A 382 35.10 17.39 -11.12
C GLN A 382 35.93 18.41 -10.34
N LYS A 383 35.73 19.67 -10.67
CA LYS A 383 36.26 20.81 -9.92
C LYS A 383 35.10 21.62 -9.37
N ILE A 384 35.35 22.38 -8.31
CA ILE A 384 34.38 23.37 -7.84
C ILE A 384 34.34 24.49 -8.88
N LEU A 385 33.14 24.74 -9.42
CA LEU A 385 32.88 25.78 -10.41
C LEU A 385 31.97 26.84 -9.81
N GLN A 386 31.84 27.95 -10.51
CA GLN A 386 30.80 28.93 -10.27
C GLN A 386 29.96 29.10 -11.53
N THR A 387 28.67 29.39 -11.35
CA THR A 387 27.78 29.73 -12.46
C THR A 387 28.26 31.02 -13.12
N ASN A 388 28.49 30.98 -14.43
CA ASN A 388 29.06 32.09 -15.20
C ASN A 388 28.18 32.42 -16.41
N TYR A 389 26.89 32.61 -16.17
CA TYR A 389 25.91 33.01 -17.16
C TYR A 389 24.96 34.07 -16.56
N PRO A 390 24.40 34.96 -17.40
CA PRO A 390 23.38 35.88 -16.93
C PRO A 390 22.10 35.10 -16.56
N VAL A 391 21.45 35.50 -15.47
CA VAL A 391 20.15 34.93 -15.10
C VAL A 391 19.11 35.42 -16.11
N PRO A 392 18.51 34.52 -16.92
CA PRO A 392 17.59 34.94 -17.97
C PRO A 392 16.24 35.33 -17.38
N ASN A 393 15.59 36.33 -17.99
CA ASN A 393 14.22 36.70 -17.65
C ASN A 393 13.22 35.89 -18.49
N VAL A 394 12.89 34.69 -18.03
CA VAL A 394 11.92 33.80 -18.70
C VAL A 394 10.51 34.15 -18.23
N LYS A 395 9.61 34.48 -19.17
CA LYS A 395 8.19 34.69 -18.86
C LYS A 395 7.55 33.35 -18.50
N GLN A 396 6.99 33.26 -17.30
CA GLN A 396 6.39 32.03 -16.76
C GLN A 396 5.03 32.34 -16.17
N GLN A 397 4.07 31.42 -16.32
CA GLN A 397 2.73 31.58 -15.78
C GLN A 397 2.69 31.03 -14.34
N LYS A 398 2.42 31.90 -13.36
CA LYS A 398 2.40 31.51 -11.95
C LYS A 398 1.37 30.39 -11.71
N GLY A 399 1.81 29.29 -11.10
CA GLY A 399 0.97 28.13 -10.78
C GLY A 399 0.78 27.15 -11.95
N TYR A 400 1.60 27.21 -12.99
CA TYR A 400 1.54 26.32 -14.15
C TYR A 400 2.92 25.75 -14.49
N TYR A 401 2.94 24.53 -15.02
CA TYR A 401 4.03 23.93 -15.78
C TYR A 401 4.00 24.41 -17.24
N CYS A 402 5.10 24.38 -17.98
CA CYS A 402 6.45 24.18 -17.49
C CYS A 402 7.03 25.47 -16.90
N PHE A 403 8.00 25.36 -16.01
CA PHE A 403 8.66 26.51 -15.42
C PHE A 403 10.15 26.22 -15.16
N ALA A 404 10.96 27.28 -15.03
CA ALA A 404 12.40 27.20 -14.81
C ALA A 404 12.86 28.16 -13.71
N LEU A 405 13.68 27.67 -12.80
CA LEU A 405 14.32 28.41 -11.71
C LEU A 405 15.83 28.40 -11.91
N PHE A 406 16.47 29.53 -11.62
CA PHE A 406 17.89 29.74 -11.90
C PHE A 406 18.66 30.11 -10.63
N PRO A 407 19.89 29.58 -10.48
CA PRO A 407 20.82 30.09 -9.47
C PRO A 407 21.22 31.53 -9.81
N LYS A 408 21.69 32.28 -8.81
CA LYS A 408 22.30 33.59 -9.06
C LYS A 408 23.63 33.39 -9.82
N THR A 409 24.04 34.36 -10.62
CA THR A 409 25.40 34.38 -11.18
C THR A 409 26.44 34.33 -10.06
N GLU A 410 27.60 33.70 -10.31
CA GLU A 410 28.68 33.43 -9.34
C GLU A 410 28.30 32.49 -8.17
N THR A 411 27.19 31.75 -8.26
CA THR A 411 26.84 30.71 -7.28
C THR A 411 27.77 29.50 -7.44
N THR A 412 28.27 28.96 -6.33
CA THR A 412 29.04 27.71 -6.32
C THR A 412 28.22 26.56 -6.88
N VAL A 413 28.77 25.85 -7.86
CA VAL A 413 28.11 24.71 -8.50
C VAL A 413 28.50 23.44 -7.76
N PHE A 414 27.56 22.91 -6.98
CA PHE A 414 27.79 21.76 -6.12
C PHE A 414 27.97 20.48 -6.92
N PRO A 415 29.03 19.66 -6.71
CA PRO A 415 29.36 18.43 -7.44
C PRO A 415 28.22 17.40 -7.43
N TYR A 416 28.19 16.53 -8.45
CA TYR A 416 27.23 15.42 -8.55
C TYR A 416 27.91 14.05 -8.51
N ARG A 417 27.09 13.03 -8.25
CA ARG A 417 27.43 11.61 -8.31
C ARG A 417 26.58 10.91 -9.37
N ARG A 418 26.96 9.70 -9.73
CA ARG A 418 26.20 8.79 -10.59
C ARG A 418 25.76 7.57 -9.78
N ARG A 419 24.75 6.86 -10.29
CA ARG A 419 23.98 5.78 -9.62
C ARG A 419 23.01 6.37 -8.59
N ARG A 420 21.79 6.65 -9.07
CA ARG A 420 20.64 7.04 -8.22
C ARG A 420 20.20 5.89 -7.31
N VAL A 421 19.55 6.24 -6.21
CA VAL A 421 19.03 5.34 -5.19
C VAL A 421 17.59 4.96 -5.46
N GLU A 422 16.77 5.96 -5.78
CA GLU A 422 15.35 5.79 -5.96
C GLU A 422 15.01 5.17 -7.31
N LYS A 423 13.85 4.51 -7.38
CA LYS A 423 13.34 3.97 -8.62
C LYS A 423 12.89 5.10 -9.54
N ARG A 424 13.17 4.95 -10.83
CA ARG A 424 12.69 5.88 -11.87
C ARG A 424 11.18 5.86 -12.01
N GLY A 425 10.60 7.04 -12.17
CA GLY A 425 9.24 7.26 -12.67
C GLY A 425 9.02 6.67 -14.05
N TYR A 426 7.74 6.47 -14.39
CA TYR A 426 7.33 5.66 -15.55
C TYR A 426 7.82 6.26 -16.88
N THR A 427 7.76 7.59 -17.02
CA THR A 427 8.09 8.28 -18.27
C THR A 427 9.56 8.69 -18.39
N GLU A 428 10.32 8.70 -17.30
CA GLU A 428 11.67 9.27 -17.26
C GLU A 428 12.63 8.63 -18.26
N THR A 429 12.70 7.29 -18.29
CA THR A 429 13.63 6.57 -19.18
C THR A 429 13.32 6.82 -20.65
N GLY A 430 12.02 6.89 -20.99
CA GLY A 430 11.57 7.21 -22.34
C GLY A 430 11.91 8.64 -22.73
N PHE A 431 11.72 9.59 -21.82
CA PHE A 431 12.03 10.99 -22.07
C PHE A 431 13.54 11.26 -22.14
N GLU A 432 14.35 10.62 -21.30
CA GLU A 432 15.81 10.72 -21.36
C GLU A 432 16.34 10.34 -22.76
N LYS A 433 15.87 9.22 -23.32
CA LYS A 433 16.27 8.78 -24.67
C LYS A 433 15.89 9.82 -25.73
N LYS A 434 14.68 10.39 -25.65
CA LYS A 434 14.23 11.46 -26.57
C LYS A 434 15.06 12.73 -26.39
N LEU A 435 15.39 13.11 -25.16
CA LEU A 435 16.18 14.29 -24.86
C LEU A 435 17.63 14.15 -25.35
N ILE A 436 18.24 12.97 -25.20
CA ILE A 436 19.56 12.65 -25.80
C ILE A 436 19.52 12.85 -27.31
N ALA A 437 18.52 12.26 -27.98
CA ALA A 437 18.35 12.40 -29.43
C ALA A 437 18.05 13.85 -29.84
N GLY A 438 17.31 14.58 -29.02
CA GLY A 438 16.96 15.98 -29.26
C GLY A 438 18.14 16.93 -29.12
N LEU A 439 19.11 16.65 -28.24
CA LEU A 439 20.25 17.53 -27.95
C LEU A 439 21.53 17.16 -28.71
N THR A 440 21.44 16.43 -29.82
CA THR A 440 22.63 16.07 -30.63
C THR A 440 23.41 17.27 -31.14
N ASP A 441 22.76 18.39 -31.44
CA ASP A 441 23.43 19.62 -31.88
C ASP A 441 24.07 20.40 -30.72
N PHE A 442 23.78 20.02 -29.47
CA PHE A 442 24.22 20.66 -28.25
C PHE A 442 25.40 19.87 -27.67
N MET A 443 26.47 19.72 -28.47
CA MET A 443 27.57 18.77 -28.21
C MET A 443 28.31 18.97 -26.87
N ASN A 444 28.32 20.19 -26.32
CA ASN A 444 28.90 20.48 -25.00
C ASN A 444 28.05 19.95 -23.83
N TYR A 445 26.84 19.44 -24.07
CA TYR A 445 25.93 19.01 -23.02
C TYR A 445 25.79 17.50 -22.97
N LYS A 446 25.67 16.97 -21.76
CA LYS A 446 25.45 15.55 -21.47
C LYS A 446 24.15 15.38 -20.70
N VAL A 447 23.30 14.47 -21.15
CA VAL A 447 22.05 14.09 -20.46
C VAL A 447 22.29 12.82 -19.64
N LEU A 448 21.82 12.78 -18.40
CA LEU A 448 22.04 11.71 -17.43
C LEU A 448 20.79 11.41 -16.60
N GLY A 449 20.27 10.18 -16.60
CA GLY A 449 19.10 9.77 -15.78
C GLY A 449 19.41 9.10 -14.43
N ASP A 450 20.64 9.19 -13.95
CA ASP A 450 21.13 8.50 -12.74
C ASP A 450 22.00 9.40 -11.86
N VAL A 451 21.70 10.71 -11.83
CA VAL A 451 22.43 11.69 -11.04
C VAL A 451 21.91 11.76 -9.61
N SER A 452 22.82 11.93 -8.66
CA SER A 452 22.48 12.26 -7.28
C SER A 452 23.39 13.36 -6.72
N ILE A 453 22.88 14.15 -5.78
CA ILE A 453 23.51 15.34 -5.21
C ILE A 453 23.42 15.21 -3.69
N LEU A 454 24.55 15.20 -2.99
CA LEU A 454 24.60 15.04 -1.53
C LEU A 454 25.16 16.29 -0.83
N PRO A 455 24.31 17.26 -0.45
CA PRO A 455 24.75 18.51 0.17
C PRO A 455 25.25 18.37 1.60
N VAL A 456 24.80 17.33 2.32
CA VAL A 456 25.14 17.07 3.73
C VAL A 456 25.27 15.56 3.96
N ASP A 457 26.11 15.16 4.91
CA ASP A 457 26.23 13.76 5.33
C ASP A 457 24.94 13.19 5.94
N GLY A 458 24.67 11.91 5.67
CA GLY A 458 23.63 11.14 6.36
C GLY A 458 22.19 11.62 6.11
N VAL A 459 21.97 12.36 5.02
CA VAL A 459 20.63 12.66 4.49
C VAL A 459 20.45 11.93 3.15
N HIS A 460 19.19 11.76 2.72
CA HIS A 460 18.92 11.26 1.38
C HIS A 460 19.42 12.29 0.34
N PRO A 461 20.17 11.88 -0.70
CA PRO A 461 20.60 12.80 -1.74
C PRO A 461 19.41 13.36 -2.53
N TYR A 462 19.55 14.55 -3.11
CA TYR A 462 18.63 14.99 -4.15
C TYR A 462 18.93 14.19 -5.42
N GLU A 463 17.89 13.67 -6.05
CA GLU A 463 18.00 12.88 -7.27
C GLU A 463 17.14 13.51 -8.36
N PRO A 464 17.76 14.26 -9.29
CA PRO A 464 17.11 14.68 -10.52
C PRO A 464 16.51 13.50 -11.28
N ASP A 465 15.30 13.66 -11.84
CA ASP A 465 14.75 12.63 -12.74
C ASP A 465 15.63 12.48 -13.99
N ILE A 466 16.07 13.63 -14.52
CA ILE A 466 17.07 13.73 -15.58
C ILE A 466 17.93 14.97 -15.34
N ALA A 467 19.25 14.81 -15.43
CA ALA A 467 20.19 15.92 -15.36
C ALA A 467 20.78 16.27 -16.73
N ILE A 468 21.01 17.56 -16.97
CA ILE A 468 21.88 18.06 -18.06
C ILE A 468 23.13 18.68 -17.46
N ILE A 469 24.30 18.22 -17.91
CA ILE A 469 25.61 18.65 -17.42
C ILE A 469 26.45 19.18 -18.57
N GLU A 470 27.03 20.37 -18.38
CA GLU A 470 28.04 20.93 -19.26
C GLU A 470 29.37 20.13 -19.20
N LYS A 471 29.97 19.80 -20.35
CA LYS A 471 31.20 18.98 -20.43
C LYS A 471 32.46 19.82 -20.24
N GLU A 472 32.54 20.96 -20.90
CA GLU A 472 33.73 21.82 -20.89
C GLU A 472 33.84 22.68 -19.63
N ASN A 473 32.77 22.75 -18.82
CA ASN A 473 32.73 23.43 -17.52
C ASN A 473 33.15 24.91 -17.57
N HIS A 474 32.79 25.64 -18.64
CA HIS A 474 33.14 27.04 -18.80
C HIS A 474 32.05 27.99 -18.27
N LEU A 475 30.78 27.56 -18.27
CA LEU A 475 29.64 28.31 -17.70
C LEU A 475 29.19 27.78 -16.34
N GLY A 476 29.60 26.56 -15.97
CA GLY A 476 29.12 25.90 -14.76
C GLY A 476 27.64 25.52 -14.85
N ILE A 477 27.16 25.14 -16.04
CA ILE A 477 25.73 24.80 -16.24
C ILE A 477 25.44 23.38 -15.76
N ARG A 478 24.46 23.27 -14.86
CA ARG A 478 23.84 22.03 -14.43
C ARG A 478 22.35 22.23 -14.33
N ILE A 479 21.58 21.33 -14.92
CA ILE A 479 20.13 21.42 -14.95
C ILE A 479 19.55 20.15 -14.35
N ASP A 480 18.70 20.34 -13.35
CA ASP A 480 17.76 19.38 -12.81
C ASP A 480 16.46 19.47 -13.62
N ILE A 481 16.09 18.38 -14.32
CA ILE A 481 14.81 18.25 -15.01
C ILE A 481 13.93 17.33 -14.18
N GLU A 482 12.79 17.87 -13.76
CA GLU A 482 11.80 17.18 -12.93
C GLU A 482 10.53 16.93 -13.73
N ILE A 483 9.95 15.75 -13.53
CA ILE A 483 8.78 15.23 -14.21
C ILE A 483 7.71 14.92 -13.15
N ASP A 484 6.82 15.88 -12.93
CA ASP A 484 5.89 15.83 -11.82
C ASP A 484 4.69 14.95 -12.15
N GLU A 485 4.50 13.89 -11.37
CA GLU A 485 3.32 13.04 -11.44
C GLU A 485 2.34 13.38 -10.29
N PRO A 486 1.03 13.40 -10.54
CA PRO A 486 0.08 13.80 -9.50
C PRO A 486 -0.01 12.81 -8.33
N TYR A 487 0.14 11.51 -8.61
CA TYR A 487 0.05 10.44 -7.62
C TYR A 487 0.88 9.22 -8.02
N THR A 488 1.26 8.37 -7.06
CA THR A 488 1.95 7.10 -7.30
C THR A 488 1.08 6.13 -8.10
N GLY A 489 1.67 5.40 -9.05
CA GLY A 489 0.90 4.56 -9.97
C GLY A 489 0.03 3.51 -9.25
N TYR A 490 0.64 2.65 -8.43
CA TYR A 490 -0.09 1.57 -7.76
C TYR A 490 -0.84 2.01 -6.50
N GLU A 491 -0.18 2.72 -5.58
CA GLU A 491 -0.80 3.09 -4.29
C GLU A 491 -1.77 4.28 -4.42
N GLN A 492 -1.75 4.99 -5.55
CA GLN A 492 -2.60 6.15 -5.81
C GLN A 492 -2.48 7.27 -4.76
N LYS A 493 -1.29 7.40 -4.15
CA LYS A 493 -0.98 8.45 -3.17
C LYS A 493 -0.45 9.70 -3.86
N ALA A 494 -0.95 10.88 -3.48
CA ALA A 494 -0.44 12.15 -3.98
C ALA A 494 1.05 12.33 -3.62
N ILE A 495 1.87 12.82 -4.56
CA ILE A 495 3.34 12.96 -4.38
C ILE A 495 3.86 14.36 -4.73
N HIS A 496 3.71 14.81 -5.98
CA HIS A 496 4.10 16.16 -6.39
C HIS A 496 2.86 17.04 -6.33
N HIS A 497 2.79 17.96 -5.37
CA HIS A 497 1.68 18.91 -5.30
C HIS A 497 2.14 20.19 -4.62
N ILE A 498 1.35 21.27 -4.78
CA ILE A 498 1.67 22.54 -4.12
C ILE A 498 1.80 22.31 -2.60
N GLY A 499 2.93 22.72 -2.03
CA GLY A 499 3.23 22.61 -0.60
C GLY A 499 3.72 21.24 -0.10
N CYS A 500 4.11 20.31 -0.97
CA CYS A 500 4.69 19.02 -0.55
C CYS A 500 6.17 19.09 -0.13
N GLY A 501 6.83 20.26 -0.27
CA GLY A 501 8.26 20.44 -0.02
C GLY A 501 9.10 20.71 -1.28
N ASP A 502 8.51 20.60 -2.47
CA ASP A 502 9.20 20.81 -3.75
C ASP A 502 9.70 22.25 -3.90
N GLU A 503 9.00 23.26 -3.34
CA GLU A 503 9.46 24.64 -3.49
C GLU A 503 10.75 24.92 -2.70
N TYR A 504 10.86 24.38 -1.48
CA TYR A 504 12.10 24.43 -0.70
C TYR A 504 13.21 23.57 -1.33
N ARG A 505 12.87 22.39 -1.88
CA ARG A 505 13.81 21.54 -2.65
C ARG A 505 14.43 22.33 -3.80
N ASP A 506 13.60 22.95 -4.62
CA ASP A 506 14.04 23.69 -5.79
C ASP A 506 14.88 24.93 -5.42
N ALA A 507 14.50 25.63 -4.35
CA ALA A 507 15.26 26.76 -3.82
C ALA A 507 16.65 26.32 -3.32
N ASN A 508 16.74 25.15 -2.67
CA ASN A 508 18.02 24.57 -2.25
C ASN A 508 18.89 24.19 -3.45
N LEU A 509 18.32 23.57 -4.49
CA LEU A 509 19.07 23.22 -5.71
C LEU A 509 19.60 24.47 -6.43
N CYS A 510 18.79 25.54 -6.51
CA CYS A 510 19.27 26.84 -7.00
C CYS A 510 20.44 27.38 -6.15
N ASN A 511 20.41 27.25 -4.82
CA ASN A 511 21.54 27.66 -3.97
C ASN A 511 22.79 26.77 -4.16
N LEU A 512 22.61 25.53 -4.61
CA LEU A 512 23.67 24.61 -4.99
C LEU A 512 24.19 24.85 -6.42
N GLY A 513 23.73 25.91 -7.11
CA GLY A 513 24.16 26.25 -8.46
C GLY A 513 23.49 25.44 -9.58
N TRP A 514 22.38 24.74 -9.27
CA TRP A 514 21.61 23.97 -10.24
C TRP A 514 20.41 24.77 -10.74
N ILE A 515 20.19 24.76 -12.05
CA ILE A 515 18.95 25.22 -12.67
C ILE A 515 17.90 24.13 -12.47
N VAL A 516 16.68 24.48 -12.10
CA VAL A 516 15.57 23.52 -12.01
C VAL A 516 14.58 23.80 -13.12
N ILE A 517 14.20 22.78 -13.89
CA ILE A 517 13.13 22.84 -14.90
C ILE A 517 12.10 21.78 -14.56
N ARG A 518 10.86 22.18 -14.27
CA ARG A 518 9.77 21.22 -13.98
C ARG A 518 8.77 21.15 -15.13
N PHE A 519 8.38 19.93 -15.48
CA PHE A 519 7.28 19.60 -16.39
C PHE A 519 6.25 18.73 -15.67
N SER A 520 5.00 18.76 -16.11
CA SER A 520 4.09 17.67 -15.73
C SER A 520 4.41 16.40 -16.52
N GLU A 521 4.15 15.22 -15.95
CA GLU A 521 4.26 13.95 -16.66
C GLU A 521 3.46 13.95 -17.97
N LYS A 522 2.26 14.58 -17.94
CA LYS A 522 1.41 14.73 -19.13
C LYS A 522 2.10 15.52 -20.24
N GLN A 523 2.76 16.65 -19.93
CA GLN A 523 3.52 17.40 -20.93
C GLN A 523 4.65 16.55 -21.52
N VAL A 524 5.40 15.86 -20.67
CA VAL A 524 6.50 14.99 -21.10
C VAL A 524 6.00 13.85 -22.00
N TYR A 525 4.89 13.23 -21.66
CA TYR A 525 4.34 12.12 -22.42
C TYR A 525 3.71 12.57 -23.75
N THR A 526 2.87 13.60 -23.71
CA THR A 526 2.04 14.02 -24.86
C THR A 526 2.73 15.05 -25.77
N GLU A 527 3.68 15.82 -25.24
CA GLU A 527 4.33 16.95 -25.93
C GLU A 527 5.86 16.93 -25.80
N ALA A 528 6.48 15.75 -25.71
CA ALA A 528 7.92 15.56 -25.50
C ALA A 528 8.82 16.49 -26.35
N GLU A 529 8.54 16.61 -27.64
CA GLU A 529 9.33 17.47 -28.56
C GLU A 529 9.24 18.96 -28.19
N LYS A 530 8.09 19.41 -27.67
CA LYS A 530 7.94 20.78 -27.19
C LYS A 530 8.66 20.99 -25.86
N CYS A 531 8.67 19.99 -24.97
CA CYS A 531 9.48 20.03 -23.75
C CYS A 531 10.98 20.14 -24.09
N ILE A 532 11.47 19.35 -25.05
CA ILE A 532 12.84 19.42 -25.57
C ILE A 532 13.11 20.80 -26.19
N GLY A 533 12.17 21.33 -26.97
CA GLY A 533 12.25 22.68 -27.54
C GLY A 533 12.38 23.77 -26.46
N TYR A 534 11.65 23.64 -25.35
CA TYR A 534 11.76 24.53 -24.21
C TYR A 534 13.14 24.44 -23.55
N ILE A 535 13.67 23.23 -23.34
CA ILE A 535 15.03 23.02 -22.79
C ILE A 535 16.08 23.67 -23.71
N LYS A 536 15.99 23.47 -25.03
CA LYS A 536 16.88 24.11 -26.01
C LYS A 536 16.82 25.63 -25.94
N HIS A 537 15.61 26.18 -25.79
CA HIS A 537 15.42 27.61 -25.61
C HIS A 537 16.11 28.10 -24.35
N ILE A 538 15.92 27.44 -23.19
CA ILE A 538 16.58 27.81 -21.94
C ILE A 538 18.10 27.75 -22.08
N LEU A 539 18.66 26.68 -22.65
CA LEU A 539 20.10 26.55 -22.91
C LEU A 539 20.62 27.71 -23.78
N SER A 540 19.91 28.07 -24.85
CA SER A 540 20.30 29.19 -25.73
C SER A 540 20.24 30.58 -25.07
N LEU A 541 19.52 30.73 -23.96
CA LEU A 541 19.47 31.98 -23.21
C LEU A 541 20.66 32.15 -22.25
N ILE A 542 21.29 31.05 -21.84
CA ILE A 542 22.38 31.06 -20.85
C ILE A 542 23.75 30.75 -21.47
N ASP A 543 23.78 30.08 -22.62
CA ASP A 543 24.98 29.80 -23.40
C ASP A 543 24.89 30.47 -24.77
N ASN A 544 25.64 31.57 -24.91
CA ASN A 544 25.66 32.40 -26.12
C ASN A 544 26.31 31.72 -27.33
N THR A 545 26.96 30.55 -27.15
CA THR A 545 27.50 29.76 -28.27
C THR A 545 26.41 29.00 -29.02
N LEU A 546 25.25 28.82 -28.39
CA LEU A 546 24.10 28.12 -28.94
C LEU A 546 23.19 29.10 -29.67
N SER A 547 22.65 28.67 -30.81
CA SER A 547 21.61 29.42 -31.53
C SER A 547 20.36 28.58 -31.65
N TYR A 548 19.26 29.08 -31.06
CA TYR A 548 17.95 28.43 -31.17
C TYR A 548 16.86 29.49 -31.40
N SER A 549 16.43 29.62 -32.65
CA SER A 549 15.48 30.64 -33.09
C SER A 549 14.01 30.20 -33.04
N ASN A 550 13.75 28.89 -33.02
CA ASN A 550 12.40 28.33 -33.02
C ASN A 550 11.92 28.09 -31.59
N ILE A 551 11.42 29.13 -30.92
CA ILE A 551 10.89 29.00 -29.56
C ILE A 551 9.63 28.13 -29.59
N VAL A 552 9.75 26.90 -29.08
CA VAL A 552 8.65 25.96 -28.88
C VAL A 552 8.57 25.64 -27.39
N SER A 553 7.38 25.67 -26.83
CA SER A 553 7.12 25.35 -25.42
C SER A 553 5.86 24.47 -25.35
N PRO A 554 5.78 23.52 -24.40
CA PRO A 554 4.58 22.71 -24.22
C PRO A 554 3.39 23.58 -23.82
N GLN A 555 2.17 23.06 -23.99
CA GLN A 555 0.98 23.76 -23.54
C GLN A 555 1.04 23.91 -22.01
N ALA A 556 0.71 25.10 -21.49
CA ALA A 556 0.73 25.33 -20.05
C ALA A 556 -0.23 24.36 -19.32
N ASP A 557 0.25 23.71 -18.27
CA ASP A 557 -0.51 22.74 -17.47
C ASP A 557 -0.61 23.22 -16.03
N LYS A 558 -1.80 23.24 -15.43
CA LYS A 558 -1.99 23.83 -14.10
C LYS A 558 -1.31 22.94 -13.06
N ARG A 559 -0.53 23.53 -12.14
CA ARG A 559 -0.06 22.82 -10.95
C ARG A 559 -1.26 22.47 -10.08
N TRP A 560 -1.21 21.31 -9.43
CA TRP A 560 -2.32 20.78 -8.65
C TRP A 560 -2.01 20.76 -7.15
N THR A 561 -3.06 20.84 -6.35
CA THR A 561 -3.08 20.61 -4.90
C THR A 561 -3.12 19.12 -4.57
N SER A 562 -2.89 18.76 -3.31
CA SER A 562 -3.00 17.37 -2.84
C SER A 562 -4.40 16.79 -3.13
N THR A 563 -5.45 17.58 -2.93
CA THR A 563 -6.84 17.19 -3.20
C THR A 563 -7.11 17.00 -4.69
N GLU A 564 -6.66 17.94 -5.54
CA GLU A 564 -6.78 17.80 -6.99
C GLU A 564 -6.06 16.51 -7.46
N ALA A 565 -4.88 16.18 -6.91
CA ALA A 565 -4.18 14.93 -7.20
C ALA A 565 -4.98 13.68 -6.77
N VAL A 566 -5.62 13.70 -5.60
CA VAL A 566 -6.51 12.61 -5.16
C VAL A 566 -7.73 12.48 -6.09
N ILE A 567 -8.32 13.59 -6.54
CA ILE A 567 -9.42 13.58 -7.51
C ILE A 567 -8.94 13.00 -8.85
N MET A 568 -7.74 13.39 -9.31
CA MET A 568 -7.11 12.82 -10.50
C MET A 568 -6.89 11.31 -10.36
N ALA A 569 -6.51 10.81 -9.18
CA ALA A 569 -6.40 9.38 -8.89
C ALA A 569 -7.76 8.68 -8.97
N ALA A 570 -8.78 9.24 -8.33
CA ALA A 570 -10.16 8.72 -8.38
C ALA A 570 -10.70 8.62 -9.82
N LYS A 571 -10.29 9.55 -10.69
CA LYS A 571 -10.68 9.60 -12.12
C LYS A 571 -9.79 8.74 -13.04
N GLY A 572 -8.75 8.07 -12.53
CA GLY A 572 -7.80 7.32 -13.36
C GLY A 572 -7.04 8.22 -14.36
N TYR A 573 -6.71 9.44 -13.94
CA TYR A 573 -6.15 10.47 -14.81
C TYR A 573 -4.85 10.03 -15.51
N ARG A 574 -3.87 9.48 -14.79
CA ARG A 574 -2.59 9.01 -15.35
C ARG A 574 -2.83 7.86 -16.32
N GLU A 575 -3.61 6.87 -15.90
CA GLU A 575 -3.95 5.69 -16.69
C GLU A 575 -4.61 6.08 -18.02
N SER A 576 -5.44 7.13 -18.00
CA SER A 576 -6.17 7.60 -19.18
C SER A 576 -5.26 8.14 -20.29
N TYR A 577 -4.26 8.97 -19.96
CA TYR A 577 -3.38 9.58 -20.97
C TYR A 577 -2.12 8.76 -21.23
N LEU A 578 -1.68 7.92 -20.29
CA LEU A 578 -0.56 6.98 -20.49
C LEU A 578 -0.98 5.70 -21.23
N HIS A 579 -2.29 5.43 -21.28
CA HIS A 579 -2.86 4.17 -21.77
C HIS A 579 -2.22 2.94 -21.08
N HIS A 580 -2.04 3.05 -19.76
CA HIS A 580 -1.34 2.07 -18.93
C HIS A 580 -2.11 1.82 -17.64
N GLN A 581 -2.04 0.59 -17.12
CA GLN A 581 -2.59 0.20 -15.82
C GLN A 581 -1.43 -0.14 -14.89
N PHE A 582 -1.38 0.53 -13.74
CA PHE A 582 -0.32 0.31 -12.77
C PHE A 582 -0.64 -0.89 -11.87
N ASN A 583 0.13 -1.97 -12.03
CA ASN A 583 -0.02 -3.16 -11.21
C ASN A 583 0.82 -3.07 -9.92
N LYS A 584 0.48 -3.92 -8.94
CA LYS A 584 1.31 -4.09 -7.74
C LYS A 584 2.74 -4.41 -8.22
N PRO A 585 3.77 -3.70 -7.73
CA PRO A 585 5.14 -4.09 -8.00
C PRO A 585 5.32 -5.56 -7.58
N GLU A 586 5.95 -6.39 -8.39
CA GLU A 586 6.46 -7.67 -7.90
C GLU A 586 7.34 -7.38 -6.68
N ASP A 587 7.19 -8.16 -5.60
CA ASP A 587 8.03 -8.07 -4.39
C ASP A 587 9.47 -8.47 -4.76
N SER A 588 10.15 -7.64 -5.54
CA SER A 588 11.59 -7.69 -5.69
C SER A 588 12.16 -7.22 -4.36
N ASP A 589 12.99 -8.05 -3.74
CA ASP A 589 13.84 -7.78 -2.57
C ASP A 589 14.73 -6.54 -2.78
N ASN A 590 14.12 -5.37 -2.92
CA ASN A 590 14.81 -4.10 -2.89
C ASN A 590 14.99 -3.81 -1.41
N ALA A 591 16.10 -4.32 -0.87
CA ALA A 591 16.64 -3.84 0.38
C ALA A 591 16.61 -2.30 0.31
N LYS A 592 15.73 -1.66 1.10
CA LYS A 592 15.72 -0.22 1.27
C LYS A 592 17.13 0.16 1.73
N LEU A 593 17.92 0.74 0.83
CA LEU A 593 19.26 1.16 1.15
C LEU A 593 19.16 2.23 2.23
N THR A 594 19.65 1.91 3.42
CA THR A 594 19.61 2.80 4.56
C THR A 594 20.62 3.91 4.33
N THR A 595 20.14 5.16 4.28
CA THR A 595 20.91 6.40 4.01
C THR A 595 22.01 6.72 5.02
N ALA A 596 22.16 5.91 6.08
CA ALA A 596 23.11 6.13 7.17
C ALA A 596 24.59 6.08 6.72
N ASP A 597 24.88 5.40 5.60
CA ASP A 597 26.24 5.14 5.15
C ASP A 597 26.71 6.03 4.00
N ILE A 598 25.85 6.91 3.45
CA ILE A 598 26.22 7.80 2.35
C ILE A 598 26.98 9.02 2.90
N LYS A 599 28.29 9.09 2.63
CA LYS A 599 29.18 10.17 3.08
C LYS A 599 29.64 11.06 1.94
N GLN A 600 29.84 12.33 2.24
CA GLN A 600 30.43 13.34 1.38
C GLN A 600 31.92 13.06 1.15
N THR A 601 32.35 13.28 -0.08
CA THR A 601 33.75 13.41 -0.45
C THR A 601 34.36 14.70 0.06
N GLU A 602 35.68 14.77 0.05
CA GLU A 602 36.39 16.01 0.34
C GLU A 602 36.03 17.16 -0.62
N LEU A 603 35.74 16.85 -1.89
CA LEU A 603 35.26 17.84 -2.86
C LEU A 603 33.88 18.39 -2.49
N GLU A 604 32.96 17.52 -2.10
CA GLU A 604 31.60 17.90 -1.66
C GLU A 604 31.63 18.69 -0.36
N LYS A 605 32.45 18.28 0.61
CA LYS A 605 32.65 19.02 1.86
C LYS A 605 33.22 20.41 1.59
N GLU A 606 34.14 20.54 0.65
CA GLU A 606 34.71 21.84 0.29
C GLU A 606 33.70 22.72 -0.46
N ALA A 607 32.92 22.14 -1.37
CA ALA A 607 31.82 22.84 -2.03
C ALA A 607 30.75 23.30 -1.02
N ALA A 608 30.37 22.45 -0.06
CA ALA A 608 29.35 22.75 0.95
C ALA A 608 29.69 23.98 1.80
N LYS A 609 30.98 24.20 2.10
CA LYS A 609 31.45 25.41 2.83
C LYS A 609 31.24 26.70 2.06
N GLN A 610 31.14 26.62 0.72
CA GLN A 610 31.04 27.77 -0.17
C GLN A 610 29.59 28.04 -0.61
N VAL A 611 28.66 27.11 -0.34
CA VAL A 611 27.24 27.23 -0.67
C VAL A 611 26.55 28.15 0.33
N GLN A 612 25.70 29.05 -0.17
CA GLN A 612 24.85 29.88 0.68
C GLN A 612 23.66 29.06 1.18
N THR A 613 23.33 29.19 2.46
CA THR A 613 22.12 28.56 3.03
C THR A 613 20.86 29.31 2.59
N VAL A 614 19.73 28.60 2.52
CA VAL A 614 18.43 29.26 2.30
C VAL A 614 18.15 30.19 3.47
N ALA A 615 17.89 31.46 3.17
CA ALA A 615 17.54 32.45 4.16
C ALA A 615 16.13 32.15 4.70
N LEU A 616 16.07 31.60 5.91
CA LEU A 616 14.82 31.33 6.61
C LEU A 616 14.41 32.52 7.48
N PRO A 617 13.11 32.72 7.72
CA PRO A 617 12.64 33.70 8.69
C PRO A 617 13.26 33.43 10.06
N GLN A 618 13.97 34.41 10.62
CA GLN A 618 14.43 34.31 12.01
C GLN A 618 13.25 34.52 12.96
N ASN A 619 12.98 33.52 13.81
CA ASN A 619 12.06 33.71 14.93
C ASN A 619 12.80 34.36 16.09
N LYS A 620 12.45 35.62 16.38
CA LYS A 620 12.83 36.24 17.64
C LYS A 620 11.98 35.63 18.75
N ILE A 621 12.54 34.63 19.44
CA ILE A 621 11.88 33.99 20.58
C ILE A 621 11.73 35.03 21.68
N LEU A 622 10.49 35.18 22.18
CA LEU A 622 10.13 36.15 23.20
C LEU A 622 9.61 35.40 24.42
N ASN A 623 10.20 35.67 25.57
CA ASN A 623 9.69 35.21 26.85
C ASN A 623 8.51 36.11 27.24
N ILE A 624 7.31 35.51 27.37
CA ILE A 624 6.06 36.22 27.68
C ILE A 624 6.09 36.80 29.11
N ASP A 625 6.88 36.21 30.00
CA ASP A 625 7.05 36.65 31.38
C ASP A 625 8.19 37.67 31.58
N ASP A 626 8.73 38.23 30.49
CA ASP A 626 9.87 39.16 30.47
C ASP A 626 11.15 38.63 31.15
N SER A 627 11.25 37.32 31.39
CA SER A 627 12.47 36.73 31.95
C SER A 627 13.63 36.81 30.96
N VAL A 628 14.86 36.88 31.48
CA VAL A 628 16.10 36.86 30.68
C VAL A 628 16.59 35.45 30.38
N THR A 629 15.73 34.43 30.54
CA THR A 629 16.09 33.03 30.28
C THR A 629 16.30 32.79 28.79
N GLU A 630 17.50 32.38 28.42
CA GLU A 630 17.87 32.05 27.04
C GLU A 630 18.31 30.59 26.94
N TYR A 631 18.04 29.95 25.80
CA TYR A 631 18.55 28.61 25.51
C TYR A 631 19.43 28.68 24.28
N SER A 632 20.67 28.18 24.37
CA SER A 632 21.64 28.25 23.28
C SER A 632 21.15 27.58 21.98
N LEU A 633 20.29 26.57 22.10
CA LEU A 633 19.71 25.82 20.99
C LEU A 633 18.69 26.64 20.17
N ASP A 634 18.08 27.69 20.75
CA ASP A 634 17.04 28.50 20.12
C ASP A 634 17.47 29.07 18.75
N ASN A 635 18.74 29.45 18.63
CA ASN A 635 19.28 30.10 17.43
C ASN A 635 19.73 29.12 16.33
N ARG A 636 19.70 27.82 16.60
CA ARG A 636 20.15 26.79 15.66
C ARG A 636 19.04 26.30 14.72
N LEU A 637 17.77 26.52 15.06
CA LEU A 637 16.64 25.95 14.34
C LEU A 637 15.89 27.02 13.52
N GLY A 638 15.98 26.92 12.20
CA GLY A 638 15.14 27.65 11.25
C GLY A 638 13.83 26.92 10.95
N PHE A 639 12.82 27.68 10.52
CA PHE A 639 11.50 27.15 10.18
C PHE A 639 10.92 27.85 8.95
N GLU A 640 10.56 27.07 7.93
CA GLU A 640 9.80 27.54 6.76
C GLU A 640 8.31 27.24 6.98
N PRO A 641 7.48 28.25 7.33
CA PRO A 641 6.09 28.02 7.70
C PRO A 641 5.21 27.53 6.55
N LYS A 642 5.53 27.86 5.29
CA LYS A 642 4.67 27.52 4.15
C LYS A 642 4.58 26.01 3.92
N GLU A 643 5.72 25.32 3.99
CA GLU A 643 5.84 23.88 3.76
C GLU A 643 6.12 23.11 5.07
N HIS A 644 6.05 23.80 6.22
CA HIS A 644 6.27 23.24 7.55
C HIS A 644 7.64 22.54 7.72
N ILE A 645 8.71 23.17 7.23
CA ILE A 645 10.05 22.55 7.19
C ILE A 645 10.92 23.10 8.32
N TYR A 646 11.50 22.20 9.12
CA TYR A 646 12.47 22.51 10.16
C TYR A 646 13.89 22.30 9.64
N ILE A 647 14.75 23.31 9.77
CA ILE A 647 16.13 23.28 9.29
C ILE A 647 17.11 23.60 10.42
N LEU A 648 17.95 22.65 10.78
CA LEU A 648 19.01 22.80 11.78
C LEU A 648 20.29 23.35 11.14
N ASP A 649 20.84 24.38 11.76
CA ASP A 649 22.06 25.10 11.37
C ASP A 649 22.06 25.57 9.90
N GLY A 650 20.88 25.80 9.34
CA GLY A 650 20.67 26.24 7.95
C GLY A 650 20.87 25.15 6.89
N VAL A 651 21.14 23.90 7.28
CA VAL A 651 21.54 22.83 6.35
C VAL A 651 20.79 21.51 6.53
N ILE A 652 20.50 21.08 7.77
CA ILE A 652 19.94 19.75 8.05
C ILE A 652 18.42 19.85 8.17
N ARG A 653 17.69 19.21 7.26
CA ARG A 653 16.23 19.06 7.40
C ARG A 653 15.89 18.05 8.50
N LEU A 654 15.06 18.47 9.44
CA LEU A 654 14.55 17.61 10.52
C LEU A 654 13.11 17.16 10.22
N LYS A 655 12.76 15.94 10.66
CA LYS A 655 11.40 15.40 10.54
C LYS A 655 10.51 16.05 11.59
N ALA A 656 9.31 16.50 11.19
CA ALA A 656 8.37 17.05 12.14
C ALA A 656 7.87 15.94 13.09
N VAL A 657 7.71 16.26 14.37
CA VAL A 657 7.19 15.33 15.38
C VAL A 657 5.81 14.77 14.97
N SER A 658 4.95 15.58 14.34
CA SER A 658 3.67 15.12 13.81
C SER A 658 3.82 14.02 12.75
N ASP A 659 4.82 14.13 11.87
CA ASP A 659 5.07 13.17 10.80
C ASP A 659 5.71 11.88 11.34
N VAL A 660 6.47 12.00 12.43
CA VAL A 660 6.97 10.82 13.17
C VAL A 660 5.79 10.06 13.77
N VAL A 661 4.91 10.75 14.48
CA VAL A 661 3.73 10.13 15.10
C VAL A 661 2.81 9.50 14.05
N ALA A 662 2.57 10.18 12.93
CA ALA A 662 1.71 9.69 11.85
C ALA A 662 2.18 8.34 11.25
N HIS A 663 3.48 8.02 11.33
CA HIS A 663 4.03 6.75 10.83
C HIS A 663 3.55 5.52 11.62
N PHE A 664 3.01 5.72 12.83
CA PHE A 664 2.50 4.66 13.70
C PHE A 664 0.99 4.48 13.60
N PHE A 665 0.32 5.12 12.63
CA PHE A 665 -1.12 5.03 12.45
C PHE A 665 -1.46 4.80 10.99
N CYS A 666 -2.57 4.10 10.74
CA CYS A 666 -2.99 3.83 9.37
C CYS A 666 -3.44 5.14 8.70
N PRO A 667 -2.90 5.50 7.53
CA PRO A 667 -3.34 6.69 6.82
C PRO A 667 -4.80 6.52 6.37
N PHE A 668 -5.56 7.60 6.44
CA PHE A 668 -6.95 7.59 5.97
C PHE A 668 -7.02 7.31 4.47
N ASN A 669 -7.64 6.18 4.09
CA ASN A 669 -7.84 5.83 2.68
C ASN A 669 -8.99 6.66 2.09
N ILE A 670 -8.66 7.89 1.67
CA ILE A 670 -9.64 8.84 1.14
C ILE A 670 -10.35 8.30 -0.10
N LEU A 671 -9.68 7.54 -0.98
CA LEU A 671 -10.28 7.02 -2.21
C LEU A 671 -11.36 5.98 -1.89
N GLU A 672 -11.05 5.03 -1.02
CA GLU A 672 -12.01 4.00 -0.64
C GLU A 672 -13.21 4.58 0.12
N GLN A 673 -12.93 5.42 1.13
CA GLN A 673 -13.96 5.97 2.00
C GLN A 673 -14.86 6.97 1.26
N SER A 674 -14.29 7.81 0.40
CA SER A 674 -15.09 8.73 -0.42
C SER A 674 -15.97 7.98 -1.42
N LYS A 675 -15.49 6.87 -2.00
CA LYS A 675 -16.28 6.04 -2.92
C LYS A 675 -17.46 5.38 -2.21
N ARG A 676 -17.23 4.82 -1.02
CA ARG A 676 -18.30 4.24 -0.17
C ARG A 676 -19.35 5.30 0.19
N TYR A 677 -18.91 6.47 0.65
CA TYR A 677 -19.80 7.57 1.00
C TYR A 677 -20.60 8.10 -0.20
N ALA A 678 -19.93 8.29 -1.34
CA ALA A 678 -20.55 8.72 -2.59
C ALA A 678 -21.69 7.76 -3.02
N ASN A 679 -21.43 6.45 -2.97
CA ASN A 679 -22.43 5.43 -3.27
C ASN A 679 -23.62 5.46 -2.29
N LYS A 680 -23.35 5.64 -0.98
CA LYS A 680 -24.39 5.70 0.06
C LYS A 680 -25.35 6.89 -0.13
N TYR A 681 -24.82 8.05 -0.55
CA TYR A 681 -25.60 9.29 -0.65
C TYR A 681 -25.96 9.70 -2.08
N GLY A 682 -25.66 8.86 -3.08
CA GLY A 682 -25.95 9.16 -4.49
C GLY A 682 -25.19 10.37 -5.04
N MET A 683 -23.99 10.62 -4.52
CA MET A 683 -23.12 11.76 -4.89
C MET A 683 -21.99 11.29 -5.80
N SER A 684 -21.29 12.21 -6.46
CA SER A 684 -20.05 11.85 -7.15
C SER A 684 -18.90 11.71 -6.15
N GLN A 685 -17.96 10.79 -6.41
CA GLN A 685 -16.79 10.63 -5.53
C GLN A 685 -15.96 11.92 -5.44
N SER A 686 -15.77 12.63 -6.57
CA SER A 686 -15.05 13.90 -6.60
C SER A 686 -15.72 14.98 -5.74
N GLU A 687 -17.06 15.08 -5.78
CA GLU A 687 -17.81 16.01 -4.93
C GLU A 687 -17.61 15.70 -3.45
N VAL A 688 -17.64 14.42 -3.06
CA VAL A 688 -17.38 14.01 -1.68
C VAL A 688 -15.96 14.38 -1.23
N ILE A 689 -14.96 14.13 -2.09
CA ILE A 689 -13.56 14.49 -1.81
C ILE A 689 -13.43 16.00 -1.61
N GLU A 690 -13.98 16.82 -2.49
CA GLU A 690 -13.94 18.28 -2.36
C GLU A 690 -14.71 18.79 -1.13
N MET A 691 -15.87 18.19 -0.81
CA MET A 691 -16.62 18.55 0.39
C MET A 691 -15.83 18.27 1.66
N TRP A 692 -15.13 17.14 1.73
CA TRP A 692 -14.31 16.78 2.87
C TRP A 692 -13.06 17.65 2.95
N ASP A 693 -12.42 17.92 1.82
CA ASP A 693 -11.27 18.80 1.76
C ASP A 693 -11.64 20.23 2.16
N ALA A 694 -12.73 20.79 1.64
CA ALA A 694 -13.20 22.11 2.01
C ALA A 694 -13.41 22.25 3.53
N LYS A 695 -14.05 21.25 4.16
CA LYS A 695 -14.19 21.19 5.63
C LYS A 695 -12.84 21.08 6.33
N GLY A 696 -11.92 20.30 5.78
CA GLY A 696 -10.56 20.12 6.30
C GLY A 696 -9.72 21.39 6.22
N VAL A 697 -9.70 22.07 5.08
CA VAL A 697 -9.01 23.34 4.83
C VAL A 697 -9.58 24.44 5.72
N GLU A 698 -10.91 24.54 5.85
CA GLU A 698 -11.54 25.48 6.79
C GLU A 698 -11.08 25.21 8.23
N SER A 699 -11.17 23.96 8.68
CA SER A 699 -10.80 23.58 10.04
C SER A 699 -9.32 23.89 10.32
N ARG A 700 -8.43 23.57 9.38
CA ARG A 700 -6.99 23.84 9.47
C ARG A 700 -6.71 25.34 9.51
N ASN A 701 -7.21 26.10 8.53
CA ASN A 701 -6.91 27.51 8.39
C ASN A 701 -7.48 28.35 9.54
N VAL A 702 -8.72 28.07 9.95
CA VAL A 702 -9.35 28.74 11.10
C VAL A 702 -8.66 28.34 12.40
N GLY A 703 -8.20 27.08 12.52
CA GLY A 703 -7.36 26.63 13.62
C GLY A 703 -6.02 27.38 13.70
N THR A 704 -5.29 27.48 12.59
CA THR A 704 -4.04 28.26 12.50
C THR A 704 -4.28 29.73 12.84
N PHE A 705 -5.36 30.31 12.33
CA PHE A 705 -5.74 31.68 12.66
C PHE A 705 -6.00 31.85 14.16
N LEU A 706 -6.73 30.92 14.80
CA LEU A 706 -6.95 30.93 16.25
C LEU A 706 -5.63 30.90 17.03
N HIS A 707 -4.69 30.04 16.66
CA HIS A 707 -3.35 29.99 17.27
C HIS A 707 -2.60 31.32 17.14
N GLU A 708 -2.59 31.90 15.95
CA GLU A 708 -2.00 33.23 15.70
C GLU A 708 -2.63 34.30 16.61
N GLN A 709 -3.95 34.27 16.78
CA GLN A 709 -4.66 35.24 17.61
C GLN A 709 -4.40 35.04 19.11
N ILE A 710 -4.28 33.80 19.58
CA ILE A 710 -3.84 33.49 20.94
C ILE A 710 -2.42 34.02 21.17
N GLU A 711 -1.52 33.79 20.22
CA GLU A 711 -0.14 34.29 20.30
C GLU A 711 -0.11 35.83 20.32
N ASN A 712 -0.90 36.49 19.47
CA ASN A 712 -1.03 37.95 19.47
C ASN A 712 -1.50 38.47 20.83
N GLN A 713 -2.49 37.83 21.44
CA GLN A 713 -2.98 38.19 22.77
C GLN A 713 -1.89 38.07 23.84
N LEU A 714 -1.16 36.95 23.85
CA LEU A 714 -0.07 36.70 24.80
C LEU A 714 1.07 37.72 24.64
N LYS A 715 1.30 38.21 23.41
CA LYS A 715 2.31 39.24 23.10
C LYS A 715 1.79 40.68 23.22
N GLY A 716 0.55 40.89 23.70
CA GLY A 716 -0.06 42.22 23.82
C GLY A 716 -0.32 42.92 22.48
N LYS A 717 -0.42 42.16 21.38
CA LYS A 717 -0.76 42.66 20.05
C LYS A 717 -2.27 42.69 19.84
N ARG A 718 -2.70 43.39 18.80
CA ARG A 718 -4.11 43.44 18.40
C ARG A 718 -4.58 42.05 17.96
N VAL A 719 -5.73 41.64 18.47
CA VAL A 719 -6.44 40.42 18.09
C VAL A 719 -7.51 40.70 17.05
N LEU A 720 -7.65 39.81 16.08
CA LEU A 720 -8.74 39.76 15.11
C LEU A 720 -9.65 38.57 15.41
N PHE A 721 -10.92 38.62 15.00
CA PHE A 721 -11.87 37.53 15.27
C PHE A 721 -12.43 36.89 14.01
N ASP A 722 -12.36 37.57 12.87
CA ASP A 722 -13.05 37.15 11.67
C ASP A 722 -12.03 36.70 10.62
N TYR A 723 -12.19 35.45 10.17
CA TYR A 723 -11.37 34.84 9.13
C TYR A 723 -12.17 34.73 7.83
N PRO A 724 -11.76 35.43 6.74
CA PRO A 724 -12.36 35.23 5.43
C PRO A 724 -11.92 33.89 4.85
N PHE A 725 -12.85 32.95 4.73
CA PHE A 725 -12.64 31.63 4.16
C PHE A 725 -13.20 31.56 2.73
N GLU A 726 -12.35 31.11 1.81
CA GLU A 726 -12.70 30.86 0.42
C GLU A 726 -12.16 29.49 0.00
N TYR A 727 -13.00 28.70 -0.65
CA TYR A 727 -12.67 27.41 -1.26
C TYR A 727 -13.25 27.38 -2.67
N ASP A 728 -12.39 27.12 -3.66
CA ASP A 728 -12.71 27.19 -5.08
C ASP A 728 -12.35 25.84 -5.73
N GLY A 729 -13.23 24.86 -5.58
CA GLY A 729 -13.11 23.50 -6.14
C GLY A 729 -13.82 23.37 -7.51
N GLU A 730 -13.63 22.24 -8.18
CA GLU A 730 -14.27 21.94 -9.48
C GLU A 730 -15.80 21.91 -9.35
N ILE A 731 -16.30 21.43 -8.21
CA ILE A 731 -17.71 21.22 -7.91
C ILE A 731 -18.12 22.08 -6.70
N VAL A 732 -17.32 22.04 -5.63
CA VAL A 732 -17.61 22.67 -4.34
C VAL A 732 -16.99 24.05 -4.25
N ASN A 733 -17.80 25.07 -3.97
CA ASN A 733 -17.37 26.45 -3.88
C ASN A 733 -17.95 27.13 -2.64
N TYR A 734 -17.08 27.67 -1.78
CA TYR A 734 -17.48 28.38 -0.56
C TYR A 734 -16.81 29.74 -0.47
N LYS A 735 -17.58 30.74 -0.04
CA LYS A 735 -17.06 32.05 0.35
C LYS A 735 -17.83 32.53 1.56
N LYS A 736 -17.19 32.52 2.73
CA LYS A 736 -17.81 32.89 4.00
C LYS A 736 -16.81 33.50 4.97
N THR A 737 -17.31 34.19 5.98
CA THR A 737 -16.49 34.65 7.11
C THR A 737 -16.75 33.76 8.30
N VAL A 738 -15.69 33.19 8.87
CA VAL A 738 -15.76 32.35 10.07
C VAL A 738 -15.23 33.16 11.25
N SER A 739 -16.04 33.32 12.30
CA SER A 739 -15.62 34.04 13.50
C SER A 739 -15.09 33.08 14.56
N ILE A 740 -13.91 33.35 15.12
CA ILE A 740 -13.31 32.58 16.22
C ILE A 740 -13.63 33.16 17.60
N LYS A 741 -14.55 34.13 17.69
CA LYS A 741 -14.79 34.88 18.92
C LYS A 741 -15.13 33.99 20.11
N LYS A 742 -15.95 32.96 19.88
CA LYS A 742 -16.39 32.02 20.93
C LYS A 742 -15.23 31.16 21.44
N GLU A 743 -14.42 30.63 20.54
CA GLU A 743 -13.19 29.88 20.85
C GLU A 743 -12.18 30.75 21.60
N PHE A 744 -12.06 32.02 21.22
CA PHE A 744 -11.17 32.96 21.88
C PHE A 744 -11.66 33.33 23.29
N ASP A 745 -12.97 33.54 23.48
CA ASP A 745 -13.56 33.74 24.81
C ASP A 745 -13.29 32.52 25.73
N TYR A 746 -13.31 31.31 25.18
CA TYR A 746 -12.92 30.09 25.89
C TYR A 746 -11.46 30.04 26.30
N PHE A 747 -10.55 30.54 25.46
CA PHE A 747 -9.16 30.72 25.83
C PHE A 747 -9.00 31.72 27.00
N LEU A 748 -9.70 32.86 26.95
CA LEU A 748 -9.67 33.84 28.05
C LEU A 748 -10.22 33.27 29.36
N ASP A 749 -11.30 32.49 29.27
CA ASP A 749 -11.85 31.76 30.42
C ASP A 749 -10.84 30.79 31.01
N PHE A 750 -10.15 29.99 30.18
CA PHE A 750 -9.11 29.09 30.62
C PHE A 750 -7.97 29.83 31.35
N MET A 751 -7.49 30.94 30.79
CA MET A 751 -6.41 31.73 31.38
C MET A 751 -6.79 32.28 32.76
N ARG A 752 -8.03 32.77 32.90
CA ARG A 752 -8.57 33.29 34.17
C ARG A 752 -8.76 32.18 35.21
N ASP A 753 -9.34 31.05 34.81
CA ASP A 753 -9.73 29.99 35.73
C ASP A 753 -8.50 29.19 36.23
N SER A 754 -7.49 29.00 35.39
CA SER A 754 -6.33 28.15 35.68
C SER A 754 -5.18 28.85 36.41
N GLY A 755 -5.08 30.18 36.30
CA GLY A 755 -3.99 30.95 36.91
C GLY A 755 -2.60 30.58 36.37
N VAL A 756 -2.53 30.01 35.17
CA VAL A 756 -1.26 29.63 34.53
C VAL A 756 -0.38 30.85 34.28
N LYS A 757 0.94 30.64 34.26
CA LYS A 757 1.94 31.68 34.05
C LYS A 757 2.69 31.39 32.75
N PRO A 758 2.25 31.94 31.60
CA PRO A 758 2.93 31.78 30.32
C PRO A 758 4.42 32.11 30.40
N PHE A 759 5.25 31.27 29.80
CA PHE A 759 6.68 31.50 29.65
C PHE A 759 7.04 31.74 28.18
N ARG A 760 6.70 30.80 27.29
CA ARG A 760 6.91 30.93 25.83
C ARG A 760 5.72 30.35 25.07
N SER A 761 5.48 30.85 23.88
CA SER A 761 4.51 30.32 22.91
C SER A 761 5.19 30.07 21.57
N GLU A 762 4.62 29.17 20.77
CA GLU A 762 5.17 28.80 19.45
C GLU A 762 6.67 28.42 19.52
N TRP A 763 7.05 27.75 20.61
CA TRP A 763 8.46 27.48 20.90
C TRP A 763 8.92 26.27 20.09
N ARG A 764 9.86 26.53 19.18
CA ARG A 764 10.44 25.53 18.29
C ARG A 764 11.60 24.82 18.98
N ILE A 765 11.55 23.50 18.99
CA ILE A 765 12.48 22.64 19.70
C ILE A 765 12.93 21.48 18.80
N PHE A 766 14.13 20.96 19.05
CA PHE A 766 14.65 19.84 18.26
C PHE A 766 15.49 18.84 19.06
N ASP A 767 15.60 17.64 18.48
CA ASP A 767 16.55 16.61 18.85
C ASP A 767 17.43 16.26 17.66
N GLU A 768 18.70 16.65 17.75
CA GLU A 768 19.69 16.48 16.69
C GLU A 768 20.01 15.00 16.43
N ARG A 769 20.05 14.19 17.50
CA ARG A 769 20.41 12.77 17.43
C ARG A 769 19.39 11.98 16.62
N ASN A 770 18.11 12.17 16.90
CA ASN A 770 17.00 11.47 16.24
C ASN A 770 16.50 12.25 15.01
N LYS A 771 17.09 13.42 14.70
CA LYS A 771 16.75 14.30 13.58
C LYS A 771 15.27 14.74 13.54
N ILE A 772 14.70 15.06 14.70
CA ILE A 772 13.29 15.48 14.83
C ILE A 772 13.16 16.89 15.39
N ALA A 773 12.08 17.59 15.01
CA ALA A 773 11.75 18.90 15.54
C ALA A 773 10.24 19.11 15.66
N GLY A 774 9.85 20.05 16.49
CA GLY A 774 8.45 20.41 16.68
C GLY A 774 8.26 21.81 17.22
N THR A 775 7.00 22.23 17.27
CA THR A 775 6.60 23.55 17.80
C THR A 775 5.57 23.33 18.90
N ILE A 776 5.86 23.88 20.08
CA ILE A 776 4.99 23.83 21.25
C ILE A 776 4.12 25.08 21.28
N ASP A 777 2.80 24.92 21.37
CA ASP A 777 1.86 26.03 21.40
C ASP A 777 2.07 26.94 22.61
N LEU A 778 2.09 26.39 23.83
CA LEU A 778 2.33 27.14 25.06
C LEU A 778 3.08 26.32 26.12
N ILE A 779 4.12 26.92 26.70
CA ILE A 779 4.80 26.44 27.91
C ILE A 779 4.60 27.43 29.05
N CYS A 780 4.26 26.93 30.24
CA CYS A 780 3.95 27.72 31.42
C CYS A 780 4.84 27.34 32.61
N ARG A 781 5.14 28.30 33.49
CA ARG A 781 5.86 28.03 34.74
C ARG A 781 4.96 27.32 35.76
N ASN A 782 5.52 26.30 36.41
CA ASN A 782 4.93 25.63 37.57
C ASN A 782 6.01 25.37 38.63
N GLY A 783 6.25 26.37 39.48
CA GLY A 783 7.34 26.34 40.46
C GLY A 783 8.70 26.28 39.78
N SER A 784 9.46 25.22 40.03
CA SER A 784 10.76 24.94 39.38
C SER A 784 10.65 24.09 38.10
N GLN A 785 9.43 23.69 37.74
CA GLN A 785 9.14 22.88 36.55
C GLN A 785 8.23 23.67 35.60
N PHE A 786 7.86 23.04 34.48
CA PHE A 786 7.00 23.64 33.47
C PHE A 786 5.83 22.71 33.14
N ASP A 787 4.72 23.30 32.71
CA ASP A 787 3.60 22.58 32.14
C ASP A 787 3.46 22.93 30.65
N ILE A 788 3.12 21.95 29.82
CA ILE A 788 2.83 22.13 28.38
C ILE A 788 1.32 22.20 28.19
N TYR A 789 0.89 23.12 27.32
CA TYR A 789 -0.50 23.25 26.88
C TYR A 789 -0.52 23.30 25.36
N ASP A 790 -1.45 22.53 24.79
CA ASP A 790 -1.67 22.46 23.34
C ASP A 790 -3.15 22.76 23.04
N TRP A 791 -3.38 23.68 22.09
CA TRP A 791 -4.71 24.19 21.75
C TRP A 791 -5.30 23.41 20.58
N LYS A 792 -6.49 22.84 20.77
CA LYS A 792 -7.19 22.10 19.72
C LYS A 792 -8.56 22.67 19.42
N ARG A 793 -8.79 23.01 18.15
CA ARG A 793 -10.11 23.36 17.61
C ARG A 793 -10.71 22.13 16.94
N SER A 794 -11.21 21.19 17.73
CA SER A 794 -11.78 19.93 17.24
C SER A 794 -12.87 19.41 18.17
N THR A 795 -13.88 18.73 17.63
CA THR A 795 -14.86 17.92 18.38
C THR A 795 -14.36 16.51 18.67
N LYS A 796 -13.25 16.13 18.03
CA LYS A 796 -12.64 14.80 18.07
C LYS A 796 -11.28 14.83 18.76
N ALA A 797 -11.13 15.60 19.84
CA ALA A 797 -9.90 15.64 20.63
C ALA A 797 -10.16 15.15 22.06
N SER A 798 -10.94 14.08 22.20
CA SER A 798 -11.38 13.51 23.47
C SER A 798 -10.80 12.11 23.70
N PRO A 799 -10.39 11.76 24.94
CA PRO A 799 -10.02 10.39 25.27
C PRO A 799 -11.20 9.41 25.22
N ASN A 800 -12.43 9.92 25.18
CA ASN A 800 -13.66 9.13 25.16
C ASN A 800 -14.21 8.95 23.73
N GLU A 801 -13.41 9.23 22.70
CA GLU A 801 -13.76 8.88 21.33
C GLU A 801 -13.99 7.38 21.18
N ILE A 802 -14.91 7.02 20.29
CA ILE A 802 -15.07 5.63 19.87
C ILE A 802 -13.80 5.21 19.15
N VAL A 803 -13.23 4.07 19.55
CA VAL A 803 -12.00 3.51 19.00
C VAL A 803 -12.37 2.47 17.96
N TRP A 804 -12.06 2.77 16.71
CA TRP A 804 -12.31 1.87 15.56
C TRP A 804 -11.06 1.13 15.10
N GLN A 805 -9.88 1.65 15.42
CA GLN A 805 -8.61 1.07 15.03
C GLN A 805 -7.51 1.46 16.04
N HIS A 806 -6.38 0.77 15.98
CA HIS A 806 -5.22 1.00 16.85
C HIS A 806 -3.97 1.34 16.01
N GLY A 807 -2.91 1.75 16.69
CA GLY A 807 -1.62 2.01 16.06
C GLY A 807 -0.98 0.77 15.45
N MET A 808 0.15 0.99 14.79
CA MET A 808 0.98 -0.03 14.14
C MET A 808 2.45 0.15 14.55
N ASN A 809 3.34 -0.74 14.10
CA ASN A 809 4.79 -0.64 14.32
C ASN A 809 5.19 -0.59 15.81
N GLY A 810 4.55 -1.41 16.65
CA GLY A 810 4.81 -1.47 18.09
C GLY A 810 3.87 -0.62 18.95
N LEU A 811 2.94 0.13 18.35
CA LEU A 811 1.89 0.88 19.05
C LEU A 811 0.51 0.25 18.87
N GLU A 812 0.42 -1.07 18.68
CA GLU A 812 -0.84 -1.80 18.48
C GLU A 812 -1.80 -1.72 19.67
N HIS A 813 -1.30 -1.37 20.87
CA HIS A 813 -2.11 -1.14 22.06
C HIS A 813 -2.59 0.31 22.21
N VAL A 814 -2.16 1.23 21.34
CA VAL A 814 -2.52 2.65 21.41
C VAL A 814 -3.71 2.91 20.48
N PRO A 815 -4.82 3.47 20.99
CA PRO A 815 -5.97 3.81 20.15
C PRO A 815 -5.63 4.84 19.07
N ASP A 816 -6.10 4.61 17.84
CA ASP A 816 -5.95 5.53 16.72
C ASP A 816 -7.07 6.59 16.74
N ILE A 817 -6.98 7.47 17.73
CA ILE A 817 -7.87 8.62 17.90
C ILE A 817 -7.03 9.88 18.11
N SER A 818 -7.60 11.06 17.85
CA SER A 818 -6.79 12.29 17.83
C SER A 818 -6.16 12.58 19.20
N PHE A 819 -6.86 12.25 20.30
CA PHE A 819 -6.32 12.41 21.65
C PHE A 819 -4.96 11.73 21.83
N TYR A 820 -4.83 10.45 21.46
CA TYR A 820 -3.57 9.71 21.63
C TYR A 820 -2.48 10.15 20.67
N LYS A 821 -2.82 10.59 19.46
CA LYS A 821 -1.86 11.22 18.53
C LYS A 821 -1.24 12.48 19.14
N TYR A 822 -2.07 13.35 19.71
CA TYR A 822 -1.57 14.56 20.39
C TYR A 822 -0.84 14.24 21.70
N ALA A 823 -1.24 13.17 22.41
CA ALA A 823 -0.53 12.71 23.59
C ALA A 823 0.91 12.26 23.25
N LEU A 824 1.09 11.49 22.18
CA LEU A 824 2.41 11.06 21.69
C LEU A 824 3.26 12.27 21.28
N GLN A 825 2.67 13.22 20.54
CA GLN A 825 3.34 14.46 20.15
C GLN A 825 3.84 15.26 21.35
N GLN A 826 3.00 15.50 22.37
CA GLN A 826 3.42 16.24 23.57
C GLN A 826 4.47 15.47 24.39
N ASN A 827 4.37 14.14 24.47
CA ASN A 827 5.37 13.34 25.17
C ASN A 827 6.73 13.35 24.43
N LEU A 828 6.75 13.43 23.09
CA LEU A 828 7.98 13.69 22.32
C LEU A 828 8.53 15.10 22.61
N TYR A 829 7.68 16.11 22.70
CA TYR A 829 8.12 17.46 23.10
C TYR A 829 8.75 17.48 24.49
N LYS A 830 8.13 16.78 25.45
CA LYS A 830 8.68 16.57 26.79
C LYS A 830 10.06 15.91 26.72
N TYR A 831 10.20 14.81 25.97
CA TYR A 831 11.49 14.14 25.80
C TYR A 831 12.58 15.09 25.29
N ILE A 832 12.28 15.88 24.26
CA ILE A 832 13.21 16.85 23.66
C ILE A 832 13.60 17.92 24.70
N LEU A 833 12.62 18.50 25.39
CA LEU A 833 12.86 19.56 26.39
C LEU A 833 13.71 19.08 27.58
N GLU A 834 13.41 17.89 28.11
CA GLU A 834 14.10 17.36 29.27
C GLU A 834 15.54 16.97 28.95
N ASN A 835 15.79 16.38 27.78
CA ASN A 835 17.11 15.88 27.40
C ASN A 835 18.01 16.95 26.79
N ASN A 836 17.47 17.88 26.00
CA ASN A 836 18.28 18.81 25.21
C ASN A 836 18.26 20.24 25.76
N TYR A 837 17.16 20.65 26.40
CA TYR A 837 17.00 22.01 26.92
C TYR A 837 17.14 22.11 28.45
N GLY A 838 17.23 20.97 29.15
CA GLY A 838 17.27 20.93 30.61
C GLY A 838 15.98 21.43 31.27
N VAL A 839 14.86 21.40 30.53
CA VAL A 839 13.55 21.89 30.97
C VAL A 839 12.71 20.72 31.46
N LYS A 840 12.44 20.67 32.77
CA LYS A 840 11.64 19.61 33.39
C LYS A 840 10.14 19.84 33.21
N ILE A 841 9.43 18.84 32.72
CA ILE A 841 7.98 18.91 32.51
C ILE A 841 7.23 18.19 33.63
N ASN A 842 6.37 18.94 34.29
CA ASN A 842 5.50 18.44 35.34
C ASN A 842 4.25 17.79 34.73
N LYS A 843 3.40 18.57 34.05
CA LYS A 843 2.19 18.09 33.40
C LYS A 843 2.05 18.59 31.96
N MET A 844 1.23 17.89 31.20
CA MET A 844 0.91 18.18 29.81
C MET A 844 -0.62 18.19 29.68
N TYR A 845 -1.15 19.10 28.88
CA TYR A 845 -2.60 19.25 28.73
C TYR A 845 -3.00 19.50 27.28
N LEU A 846 -4.14 18.93 26.90
CA LEU A 846 -4.89 19.33 25.71
C LEU A 846 -6.02 20.25 26.15
N VAL A 847 -6.12 21.41 25.50
CA VAL A 847 -7.19 22.38 25.74
C VAL A 847 -8.01 22.53 24.46
N VAL A 848 -9.22 22.00 24.50
CA VAL A 848 -10.16 22.02 23.37
C VAL A 848 -10.95 23.32 23.39
N LEU A 849 -10.82 24.09 22.32
CA LEU A 849 -11.47 25.37 22.08
C LEU A 849 -12.34 25.22 20.83
N HIS A 850 -13.57 24.73 20.97
CA HIS A 850 -14.46 24.50 19.83
C HIS A 850 -15.88 25.03 20.10
N PRO A 851 -16.52 25.69 19.13
CA PRO A 851 -17.77 26.41 19.34
C PRO A 851 -18.98 25.50 19.59
N GLU A 852 -18.88 24.19 19.34
CA GLU A 852 -19.94 23.23 19.67
C GLU A 852 -20.02 22.91 21.17
N TYR A 853 -18.93 23.11 21.92
CA TYR A 853 -18.98 22.95 23.38
C TYR A 853 -19.60 24.17 24.05
N GLY A 854 -20.05 23.99 25.30
CA GLY A 854 -20.52 25.08 26.15
C GLY A 854 -19.40 25.90 26.78
N ARG A 855 -18.18 25.35 26.87
CA ARG A 855 -16.97 25.94 27.48
C ARG A 855 -15.72 25.26 26.89
N TYR A 856 -14.52 25.78 27.17
CA TYR A 856 -13.29 25.02 26.96
C TYR A 856 -13.35 23.67 27.69
N VAL A 857 -12.72 22.66 27.11
CA VAL A 857 -12.49 21.37 27.75
C VAL A 857 -11.00 21.18 27.94
N LYS A 858 -10.60 20.69 29.12
CA LYS A 858 -9.20 20.45 29.47
C LYS A 858 -9.00 18.98 29.79
N TYR A 859 -8.10 18.32 29.06
CA TYR A 859 -7.68 16.95 29.32
C TYR A 859 -6.22 16.93 29.76
N GLU A 860 -5.92 16.22 30.85
CA GLU A 860 -4.54 15.91 31.23
C GLU A 860 -4.00 14.81 30.31
N VAL A 861 -2.82 15.05 29.73
CA VAL A 861 -2.16 14.10 28.84
C VAL A 861 -1.39 13.08 29.68
N PRO A 862 -1.60 11.77 29.47
CA PRO A 862 -0.88 10.75 30.20
C PRO A 862 0.61 10.72 29.84
N ARG A 863 1.45 10.28 30.78
CA ARG A 863 2.85 9.96 30.52
C ARG A 863 2.92 8.57 29.88
N ILE A 864 3.49 8.50 28.69
CA ILE A 864 3.55 7.30 27.85
C ILE A 864 5.00 7.03 27.42
N ASP A 865 5.90 6.98 28.41
CA ASP A 865 7.35 6.89 28.18
C ASP A 865 7.76 5.60 27.44
N LYS A 866 6.98 4.51 27.58
CA LYS A 866 7.20 3.25 26.85
C LYS A 866 6.99 3.45 25.36
N GLU A 867 5.89 4.09 24.98
CA GLU A 867 5.49 4.38 23.61
C GLU A 867 6.50 5.35 22.95
N ILE A 868 6.97 6.34 23.70
CA ILE A 868 8.06 7.23 23.25
C ILE A 868 9.34 6.46 22.98
N SER A 869 9.68 5.51 23.85
CA SER A 869 10.88 4.67 23.63
C SER A 869 10.74 3.82 22.36
N ILE A 870 9.54 3.29 22.06
CA ILE A 870 9.25 2.56 20.82
C ILE A 870 9.44 3.47 19.61
N ILE A 871 8.87 4.68 19.66
CA ILE A 871 9.00 5.67 18.58
C ILE A 871 10.48 6.00 18.34
N LEU A 872 11.23 6.37 19.38
CA LEU A 872 12.63 6.77 19.25
C LEU A 872 13.53 5.64 18.76
N ASN A 873 13.24 4.38 19.12
CA ASN A 873 14.01 3.23 18.64
C ASN A 873 13.76 2.90 17.16
N SER A 874 12.70 3.45 16.56
CA SER A 874 12.39 3.27 15.14
C SER A 874 13.04 4.31 14.22
N LEU A 875 13.55 5.40 14.81
CA LEU A 875 14.24 6.50 14.12
C LEU A 875 15.73 6.18 14.00
#